data_AF-A0A9P4R7Q3-F1
#
_entry.id   AF-A0A9P4R7Q3-F1
#
_cell.length_a   1.000
_cell.length_b   1.000
_cell.length_c   1.000
_cell.angle_alpha   90.00
_cell.angle_beta   90.00
_cell.angle_gamma   90.00
#
_symmetry.space_group_name_H-M   'P 1'
#
loop_
_entity.id
_entity.type
_entity.pdbx_description
1 polymer ?
#
loop_
_entity_poly.entity_id
_entity_poly.type
_entity_poly.pdbx_seq_one_letter_code
_entity_poly.pdbx_strand_id
1 'polypeptide(L)'
;MPNFTKCGIRYINDPDLIARYNYSGPVKLISPNPETQITYKGCIAVCGRGNQWYPWATTSATITTWVLPIVGTLLQAPFESNAFWRTVKACNRWIGSPISSLASILWDIEVSGKCALFVDMALPYGQEIPDEHSDFASIRDSFYILMNLNQYKMKPVISMTKEAEGLLRIVLFSKDLKLIGTRKTLGQMRLKLARDLRQNRRRGTVPVFISTLWFIVSLGISIESAFGDVGSNAQAHDLAIGLFLAWFPILILCSILDRNPVASDDIERKLNKMVDLVCLSLQNDAIRADYISSFRDLPQSQQMAIWVEKIHTRAEYIKGNYFQGFAGQARTRFHYGAAYAILLDIEKAYIAEHGRHWLKDTREARASLVLGQVDRGFVWFDGRQLWQVFFAVALVGGTGVGAFTVSFFTPTVGLGCRTGGYLIFFVIALTLLISEILIWWLTSPLRNKDKFHLHVQQYTHHFSERSANRLKKISFPGLATSKAFLGHILKWTEAIIIWTTLLLIRILPMTQKADRIRTSERRLKHHFETLHNLTTRNWLQRAFFTPLEFVNMVWLCYLVAAQTIGAFNNCACMSSTWGSWGGYIDLTQWDQATSNLVEKYWITGTTITCVFMGIGMIYIIIEWLVQAHLSTENYRDAAKGLQRVRYKSSSVISHTGCDIHLIS
;
A
#
# COMPACT_ATOMS: atom_id res chain seq x y z
N MET A 1 -9.12 30.59 -31.07
CA MET A 1 -9.40 29.35 -30.32
C MET A 1 -10.39 28.53 -31.14
N PRO A 2 -10.23 27.20 -31.24
CA PRO A 2 -11.19 26.38 -31.98
C PRO A 2 -12.58 26.49 -31.35
N ASN A 3 -13.59 26.52 -32.21
CA ASN A 3 -14.99 26.36 -31.85
C ASN A 3 -15.55 25.32 -32.81
N PHE A 4 -15.64 24.07 -32.35
CA PHE A 4 -16.00 22.93 -33.20
C PHE A 4 -17.38 23.11 -33.86
N THR A 5 -18.32 23.80 -33.21
CA THR A 5 -19.61 24.15 -33.82
C THR A 5 -19.45 25.07 -35.03
N LYS A 6 -18.73 26.19 -34.89
CA LYS A 6 -18.49 27.13 -36.00
C LYS A 6 -17.67 26.51 -37.12
N CYS A 7 -16.69 25.71 -36.76
CA CYS A 7 -15.82 25.05 -37.73
C CYS A 7 -16.52 23.90 -38.45
N GLY A 8 -17.42 23.18 -37.76
CA GLY A 8 -18.33 22.21 -38.35
C GLY A 8 -19.21 22.82 -39.43
N ILE A 9 -19.89 23.92 -39.10
CA ILE A 9 -20.70 24.68 -40.07
C ILE A 9 -19.87 25.12 -41.28
N ARG A 10 -18.63 25.58 -41.05
CA ARG A 10 -17.73 26.00 -42.14
C ARG A 10 -17.34 24.83 -43.04
N TYR A 11 -17.01 23.67 -42.48
CA TYR A 11 -16.60 22.49 -43.26
C TYR A 11 -17.76 21.94 -44.08
N ILE A 12 -18.94 21.79 -43.47
CA ILE A 12 -20.13 21.22 -44.11
C ILE A 12 -20.62 22.08 -45.27
N ASN A 13 -20.48 23.41 -45.17
CA ASN A 13 -20.95 24.35 -46.20
C ASN A 13 -19.92 24.62 -47.32
N ASP A 14 -18.73 24.03 -47.28
CA ASP A 14 -17.63 24.33 -48.21
C ASP A 14 -17.17 23.05 -48.95
N PRO A 15 -17.65 22.83 -50.19
CA PRO A 15 -17.31 21.64 -50.98
C PRO A 15 -15.81 21.46 -51.22
N ASP A 16 -15.05 22.56 -51.31
CA ASP A 16 -13.59 22.50 -51.53
C ASP A 16 -12.87 21.94 -50.29
N LEU A 17 -13.34 22.30 -49.10
CA LEU A 17 -12.82 21.74 -47.85
C LEU A 17 -13.16 20.26 -47.73
N ILE A 18 -14.37 19.85 -48.10
CA ILE A 18 -14.79 18.43 -48.08
C ILE A 18 -13.94 17.61 -49.05
N ALA A 19 -13.78 18.07 -50.30
CA ALA A 19 -12.97 17.38 -51.30
C ALA A 19 -11.51 17.19 -50.85
N ARG A 20 -10.98 18.16 -50.09
CA ARG A 20 -9.58 18.17 -49.65
C ARG A 20 -9.32 17.38 -48.37
N TYR A 21 -10.29 17.35 -47.46
CA TYR A 21 -10.05 16.90 -46.09
C TYR A 21 -11.01 15.82 -45.58
N ASN A 22 -11.91 15.32 -46.43
CA ASN A 22 -12.77 14.19 -46.07
C ASN A 22 -11.97 12.99 -45.55
N TYR A 23 -12.59 12.26 -44.63
CA TYR A 23 -12.05 11.01 -44.13
C TYR A 23 -12.70 9.83 -44.85
N SER A 24 -11.88 8.96 -45.43
CA SER A 24 -12.30 7.75 -46.17
C SER A 24 -11.89 6.45 -45.48
N GLY A 25 -11.26 6.54 -44.30
CA GLY A 25 -10.82 5.38 -43.53
C GLY A 25 -11.96 4.67 -42.78
N PRO A 26 -11.65 3.62 -42.02
CA PRO A 26 -12.63 2.93 -41.20
C PRO A 26 -13.14 3.88 -40.08
N VAL A 27 -14.46 3.91 -39.91
CA VAL A 27 -15.16 4.61 -38.81
C VAL A 27 -15.82 3.61 -37.86
N LYS A 28 -16.08 4.02 -36.62
CA LYS A 28 -16.63 3.14 -35.59
C LYS A 28 -17.86 3.74 -34.92
N LEU A 29 -18.88 2.91 -34.66
CA LEU A 29 -20.21 3.24 -34.11
C LEU A 29 -21.10 4.16 -34.95
N ILE A 30 -20.56 4.76 -36.01
CA ILE A 30 -21.28 5.65 -36.94
C ILE A 30 -21.04 5.21 -38.38
N SER A 31 -21.94 5.58 -39.29
CA SER A 31 -21.79 5.33 -40.73
C SER A 31 -20.72 6.24 -41.34
N PRO A 32 -19.92 5.78 -42.32
CA PRO A 32 -19.00 6.65 -43.05
C PRO A 32 -19.77 7.76 -43.75
N ASN A 33 -19.39 9.02 -43.51
CA ASN A 33 -19.96 10.19 -44.16
C ASN A 33 -18.85 11.25 -44.40
N PRO A 34 -18.36 11.39 -45.64
CA PRO A 34 -17.27 12.33 -45.96
C PRO A 34 -17.66 13.81 -45.76
N GLU A 35 -18.96 14.13 -45.76
CA GLU A 35 -19.46 15.50 -45.59
C GLU A 35 -19.38 15.98 -44.14
N THR A 36 -19.41 15.06 -43.16
CA THR A 36 -19.34 15.39 -41.73
C THR A 36 -18.02 14.99 -41.10
N GLN A 37 -17.33 14.00 -41.69
CA GLN A 37 -16.11 13.40 -41.14
C GLN A 37 -14.87 14.02 -41.75
N ILE A 38 -14.12 14.74 -40.91
CA ILE A 38 -12.91 15.46 -41.30
C ILE A 38 -11.67 14.72 -40.79
N THR A 39 -10.62 14.66 -41.62
CA THR A 39 -9.30 14.16 -41.20
C THR A 39 -8.67 15.05 -40.13
N TYR A 40 -7.74 14.51 -39.34
CA TYR A 40 -6.95 15.29 -38.37
C TYR A 40 -6.28 16.54 -38.99
N LYS A 41 -5.68 16.39 -40.18
CA LYS A 41 -5.05 17.51 -40.90
C LYS A 41 -6.07 18.58 -41.30
N GLY A 42 -7.25 18.15 -41.76
CA GLY A 42 -8.37 19.04 -42.03
C GLY A 42 -8.86 19.78 -40.80
N CYS A 43 -9.03 19.08 -39.68
CA CYS A 43 -9.44 19.71 -38.42
C CYS A 43 -8.46 20.81 -38.01
N ILE A 44 -7.15 20.58 -38.11
CA ILE A 44 -6.16 21.62 -37.82
C ILE A 44 -6.28 22.81 -38.78
N ALA A 45 -6.52 22.54 -40.07
CA ALA A 45 -6.66 23.59 -41.08
C ALA A 45 -7.92 24.44 -40.90
N VAL A 46 -9.06 23.82 -40.53
CA VAL A 46 -10.37 24.48 -40.41
C VAL A 46 -10.60 25.04 -39.00
N CYS A 47 -10.25 24.29 -37.96
CA CYS A 47 -10.49 24.62 -36.55
C CYS A 47 -9.30 25.27 -35.84
N GLY A 48 -8.08 25.04 -36.32
CA GLY A 48 -6.84 25.50 -35.70
C GLY A 48 -6.27 24.53 -34.67
N ARG A 49 -5.12 24.91 -34.07
CA ARG A 49 -4.33 24.07 -33.14
C ARG A 49 -4.67 24.24 -31.64
N GLY A 50 -5.62 25.11 -31.30
CA GLY A 50 -5.92 25.42 -29.90
C GLY A 50 -6.78 24.37 -29.20
N ASN A 51 -7.27 24.71 -28.01
CA ASN A 51 -8.24 23.92 -27.24
C ASN A 51 -9.58 24.66 -27.16
N GLN A 52 -10.68 23.91 -27.15
CA GLN A 52 -12.01 24.40 -26.79
C GLN A 52 -12.30 24.08 -25.32
N TRP A 53 -11.98 25.05 -24.45
CA TRP A 53 -12.19 24.91 -23.01
C TRP A 53 -13.67 24.75 -22.65
N TYR A 54 -13.94 24.01 -21.58
CA TYR A 54 -15.30 23.91 -21.05
C TYR A 54 -15.74 25.25 -20.43
N PRO A 55 -17.04 25.57 -20.49
CA PRO A 55 -17.59 26.68 -19.73
C PRO A 55 -17.32 26.50 -18.22
N TRP A 56 -17.31 27.62 -17.49
CA TRP A 56 -17.12 27.60 -16.04
C TRP A 56 -18.17 26.71 -15.34
N ALA A 57 -19.42 26.74 -15.78
CA ALA A 57 -20.48 25.90 -15.21
C ALA A 57 -20.10 24.40 -15.21
N THR A 58 -19.72 23.86 -16.36
CA THR A 58 -19.26 22.47 -16.50
C THR A 58 -17.99 22.19 -15.69
N THR A 59 -17.01 23.09 -15.76
CA THR A 59 -15.74 22.94 -15.03
C THR A 59 -15.98 22.91 -13.52
N SER A 60 -16.81 23.83 -13.01
CA SER A 60 -17.14 23.94 -11.59
C SER A 60 -17.92 22.73 -11.09
N ALA A 61 -18.85 22.20 -11.89
CA ALA A 61 -19.57 20.97 -11.58
C ALA A 61 -18.61 19.80 -11.39
N THR A 62 -17.69 19.56 -12.33
CA THR A 62 -16.68 18.48 -12.21
C THR A 62 -15.75 18.69 -11.01
N ILE A 63 -15.38 19.93 -10.69
CA ILE A 63 -14.59 20.24 -9.48
C ILE A 63 -15.37 19.84 -8.22
N THR A 64 -16.64 20.23 -8.11
CA THR A 64 -17.46 19.95 -6.93
C THR A 64 -17.79 18.48 -6.78
N THR A 65 -17.97 17.76 -7.88
CA THR A 65 -18.37 16.36 -7.89
C THR A 65 -17.20 15.41 -7.65
N TRP A 66 -16.01 15.71 -8.18
CA TRP A 66 -14.89 14.77 -8.14
C TRP A 66 -13.66 15.30 -7.43
N VAL A 67 -13.22 16.52 -7.75
CA VAL A 67 -11.98 17.06 -7.20
C VAL A 67 -12.12 17.30 -5.70
N LEU A 68 -13.19 17.96 -5.24
CA LEU A 68 -13.39 18.25 -3.83
C LEU A 68 -13.58 16.98 -2.98
N PRO A 69 -14.40 15.98 -3.37
CA PRO A 69 -14.51 14.74 -2.59
C PRO A 69 -13.22 13.93 -2.51
N ILE A 70 -12.43 13.88 -3.59
CA ILE A 70 -11.13 13.19 -3.59
C ILE A 70 -10.13 13.92 -2.72
N VAL A 71 -10.06 15.25 -2.79
CA VAL A 71 -9.23 16.05 -1.89
C VAL A 71 -9.70 15.88 -0.44
N GLY A 72 -11.01 15.88 -0.18
CA GLY A 72 -11.58 15.61 1.15
C GLY A 72 -11.15 14.26 1.70
N THR A 73 -11.22 13.21 0.87
CA THR A 73 -10.79 11.86 1.23
C THR A 73 -9.27 11.79 1.45
N LEU A 74 -8.47 12.49 0.64
CA LEU A 74 -7.02 12.60 0.81
C LEU A 74 -6.66 13.35 2.10
N LEU A 75 -7.36 14.43 2.45
CA LEU A 75 -7.10 15.19 3.67
C LEU A 75 -7.38 14.39 4.95
N GLN A 76 -8.26 13.40 4.85
CA GLN A 76 -8.55 12.46 5.92
C GLN A 76 -7.62 11.24 5.94
N ALA A 77 -6.71 11.16 4.97
CA ALA A 77 -5.73 10.09 4.94
C ALA A 77 -4.84 10.14 6.19
N PRO A 78 -4.33 8.98 6.62
CA PRO A 78 -3.69 8.86 7.91
C PRO A 78 -2.27 9.45 7.93
N PHE A 79 -2.15 10.78 7.98
CA PHE A 79 -0.88 11.49 7.96
C PHE A 79 -0.13 11.45 9.30
N GLU A 80 1.19 11.63 9.22
CA GLU A 80 2.07 11.79 10.38
C GLU A 80 2.22 13.29 10.67
N SER A 81 1.86 13.71 11.89
CA SER A 81 2.07 15.08 12.36
C SER A 81 3.57 15.40 12.43
N ASN A 82 3.96 16.62 12.08
CA ASN A 82 5.36 17.11 12.09
C ASN A 82 6.34 16.38 11.16
N ALA A 83 5.86 15.54 10.22
CA ALA A 83 6.69 14.83 9.26
C ALA A 83 6.26 15.08 7.81
N PHE A 84 6.23 16.35 7.40
CA PHE A 84 5.75 16.79 6.07
C PHE A 84 6.29 15.95 4.91
N TRP A 85 7.62 15.76 4.82
CA TRP A 85 8.23 15.00 3.74
C TRP A 85 7.92 13.49 3.75
N ARG A 86 7.63 12.90 4.92
CA ARG A 86 7.18 11.50 4.99
C ARG A 86 5.75 11.39 4.46
N THR A 87 4.90 12.34 4.82
CA THR A 87 3.54 12.46 4.30
C THR A 87 3.52 12.66 2.78
N VAL A 88 4.31 13.59 2.23
CA VAL A 88 4.42 13.79 0.78
C VAL A 88 4.88 12.53 0.06
N LYS A 89 5.87 11.81 0.61
CA LYS A 89 6.33 10.53 0.04
C LYS A 89 5.26 9.45 0.08
N ALA A 90 4.46 9.39 1.15
CA ALA A 90 3.34 8.47 1.25
C ALA A 90 2.28 8.77 0.18
N CYS A 91 1.87 10.04 0.03
CA CYS A 91 0.95 10.46 -1.04
C CYS A 91 1.49 10.12 -2.43
N ASN A 92 2.78 10.41 -2.69
CA ASN A 92 3.43 10.09 -3.94
C ASN A 92 3.35 8.60 -4.28
N ARG A 93 3.54 7.74 -3.28
CA ARG A 93 3.45 6.28 -3.45
C ARG A 93 2.02 5.80 -3.62
N TRP A 94 1.09 6.27 -2.80
CA TRP A 94 -0.33 5.90 -2.88
C TRP A 94 -0.94 6.27 -4.23
N ILE A 95 -0.65 7.48 -4.72
CA ILE A 95 -1.22 7.99 -5.97
C ILE A 95 -0.42 7.50 -7.18
N GLY A 96 0.91 7.49 -7.09
CA GLY A 96 1.80 7.11 -8.19
C GLY A 96 1.94 5.61 -8.41
N SER A 97 1.71 4.80 -7.38
CA SER A 97 1.78 3.33 -7.43
C SER A 97 0.65 2.70 -6.62
N PRO A 98 -0.61 2.93 -7.02
CA PRO A 98 -1.78 2.53 -6.24
C PRO A 98 -1.89 1.02 -6.09
N ILE A 99 -1.53 0.25 -7.13
CA ILE A 99 -1.60 -1.21 -7.11
C ILE A 99 -0.67 -1.81 -6.05
N SER A 100 0.62 -1.43 -6.06
CA SER A 100 1.58 -1.90 -5.06
C SER A 100 1.24 -1.42 -3.65
N SER A 101 0.76 -0.18 -3.53
CA SER A 101 0.31 0.37 -2.25
C SER A 101 -0.84 -0.45 -1.67
N LEU A 102 -1.87 -0.67 -2.48
CA LEU A 102 -3.05 -1.44 -2.08
C LEU A 102 -2.68 -2.90 -1.76
N ALA A 103 -1.83 -3.55 -2.56
CA ALA A 103 -1.36 -4.91 -2.27
C ALA A 103 -0.64 -5.01 -0.92
N SER A 104 0.21 -4.03 -0.58
CA SER A 104 0.92 -4.00 0.70
C SER A 104 -0.04 -3.76 1.88
N ILE A 105 -1.05 -2.89 1.71
CA ILE A 105 -2.04 -2.63 2.76
C ILE A 105 -2.95 -3.84 2.97
N LEU A 106 -3.43 -4.45 1.88
CA LEU A 106 -4.27 -5.64 1.95
C LEU A 106 -3.55 -6.80 2.64
N TRP A 107 -2.24 -6.92 2.42
CA TRP A 107 -1.39 -7.84 3.16
C TRP A 107 -1.39 -7.56 4.68
N ASP A 108 -1.17 -6.31 5.09
CA ASP A 108 -1.17 -5.95 6.51
C ASP A 108 -2.56 -6.14 7.16
N ILE A 109 -3.64 -5.93 6.39
CA ILE A 109 -5.02 -6.23 6.81
C ILE A 109 -5.21 -7.74 6.99
N GLU A 110 -4.75 -8.58 6.06
CA GLU A 110 -4.86 -10.05 6.17
C GLU A 110 -4.13 -10.56 7.43
N VAL A 111 -2.92 -10.06 7.68
CA VAL A 111 -2.13 -10.38 8.89
C VAL A 111 -2.89 -9.98 10.17
N SER A 112 -3.57 -8.83 10.14
CA SER A 112 -4.42 -8.35 11.23
C SER A 112 -5.67 -9.21 11.42
N GLY A 113 -6.30 -9.65 10.32
CA GLY A 113 -7.42 -10.57 10.29
C GLY A 113 -7.05 -11.94 10.88
N LYS A 114 -5.87 -12.48 10.55
CA LYS A 114 -5.34 -13.72 11.12
C LYS A 114 -5.10 -13.61 12.62
N CYS A 115 -4.55 -12.49 13.11
CA CYS A 115 -4.45 -12.23 14.55
C CYS A 115 -5.81 -12.31 15.24
N ALA A 116 -6.83 -11.68 14.64
CA ALA A 116 -8.19 -11.67 15.16
C ALA A 116 -8.83 -13.06 15.14
N LEU A 117 -8.62 -13.81 14.06
CA LEU A 117 -9.12 -15.18 13.92
C LEU A 117 -8.51 -16.13 14.96
N PHE A 118 -7.20 -16.07 15.20
CA PHE A 118 -6.55 -16.93 16.20
C PHE A 118 -7.06 -16.66 17.62
N VAL A 119 -7.32 -15.39 17.95
CA VAL A 119 -7.95 -15.03 19.22
C VAL A 119 -9.38 -15.56 19.27
N ASP A 120 -10.17 -15.42 18.21
CA ASP A 120 -11.52 -16.00 18.17
C ASP A 120 -11.50 -17.52 18.35
N MET A 121 -10.57 -18.21 17.71
CA MET A 121 -10.39 -19.65 17.80
C MET A 121 -9.90 -20.12 19.18
N ALA A 122 -9.46 -19.23 20.07
CA ALA A 122 -9.04 -19.63 21.42
C ALA A 122 -10.20 -20.20 22.25
N LEU A 123 -11.45 -19.87 21.89
CA LEU A 123 -12.67 -20.31 22.59
C LEU A 123 -13.60 -21.09 21.64
N PRO A 124 -14.41 -22.01 22.18
CA PRO A 124 -15.47 -22.66 21.42
C PRO A 124 -16.59 -21.66 21.12
N TYR A 125 -17.42 -21.94 20.10
CA TYR A 125 -18.47 -21.02 19.65
C TYR A 125 -19.56 -20.74 20.71
N GLY A 126 -19.93 -21.75 21.49
CA GLY A 126 -21.05 -21.68 22.44
C GLY A 126 -20.71 -21.24 23.86
N GLN A 127 -19.43 -21.01 24.18
CA GLN A 127 -19.03 -20.61 25.53
C GLN A 127 -19.08 -19.08 25.67
N GLU A 128 -19.50 -18.61 26.84
CA GLU A 128 -19.40 -17.20 27.19
C GLU A 128 -17.96 -16.72 27.16
N ILE A 129 -17.76 -15.50 26.68
CA ILE A 129 -16.42 -14.91 26.63
C ILE A 129 -15.98 -14.63 28.08
N PRO A 130 -14.84 -15.17 28.52
CA PRO A 130 -14.33 -15.00 29.89
C PRO A 130 -14.12 -13.52 30.26
N ASP A 131 -13.88 -13.25 31.53
CA ASP A 131 -13.68 -11.89 32.05
C ASP A 131 -12.36 -11.24 31.59
N GLU A 132 -12.16 -9.96 31.93
CA GLU A 132 -10.97 -9.19 31.55
C GLU A 132 -9.67 -9.70 32.21
N HIS A 133 -9.77 -10.48 33.30
CA HIS A 133 -8.62 -11.05 34.00
C HIS A 133 -8.24 -12.46 33.51
N SER A 134 -9.00 -13.00 32.58
CA SER A 134 -8.76 -14.32 31.98
C SER A 134 -7.51 -14.39 31.10
N ASP A 135 -7.05 -15.62 30.84
CA ASP A 135 -5.99 -15.87 29.87
C ASP A 135 -6.41 -15.51 28.44
N PHE A 136 -7.70 -15.61 28.11
CA PHE A 136 -8.22 -15.14 26.83
C PHE A 136 -7.98 -13.63 26.63
N ALA A 137 -8.29 -12.81 27.64
CA ALA A 137 -8.03 -11.37 27.59
C ALA A 137 -6.54 -11.06 27.42
N SER A 138 -5.68 -11.80 28.10
CA SER A 138 -4.22 -11.68 27.98
C SER A 138 -3.72 -12.05 26.58
N ILE A 139 -4.26 -13.10 25.97
CA ILE A 139 -3.94 -13.51 24.58
C ILE A 139 -4.44 -12.45 23.59
N ARG A 140 -5.65 -11.93 23.77
CA ARG A 140 -6.20 -10.83 22.97
C ARG A 140 -5.28 -9.60 22.95
N ASP A 141 -4.72 -9.24 24.11
CA ASP A 141 -3.75 -8.14 24.20
C ASP A 141 -2.44 -8.44 23.47
N SER A 142 -1.99 -9.69 23.54
CA SER A 142 -0.76 -10.15 22.89
C SER A 142 -0.88 -10.06 21.37
N PHE A 143 -1.97 -10.56 20.79
CA PHE A 143 -2.24 -10.46 19.36
C PHE A 143 -2.53 -9.03 18.90
N TYR A 144 -3.16 -8.20 19.73
CA TYR A 144 -3.32 -6.78 19.42
C TYR A 144 -1.97 -6.05 19.37
N ILE A 145 -1.05 -6.35 20.30
CA ILE A 145 0.32 -5.82 20.25
C ILE A 145 1.04 -6.34 19.01
N LEU A 146 0.94 -7.64 18.69
CA LEU A 146 1.56 -8.24 17.51
C LEU A 146 1.12 -7.54 16.21
N MET A 147 -0.17 -7.25 16.08
CA MET A 147 -0.73 -6.47 14.97
C MET A 147 -0.09 -5.07 14.87
N ASN A 148 0.15 -4.40 16.00
CA ASN A 148 0.86 -3.12 16.02
C ASN A 148 2.35 -3.27 15.69
N LEU A 149 3.03 -4.31 16.17
CA LEU A 149 4.44 -4.61 15.84
C LEU A 149 4.63 -4.79 14.33
N ASN A 150 3.63 -5.36 13.65
CA ASN A 150 3.66 -5.55 12.21
C ASN A 150 3.91 -4.25 11.45
N GLN A 151 3.54 -3.10 12.00
CA GLN A 151 3.61 -1.81 11.30
C GLN A 151 4.97 -1.10 11.39
N TYR A 152 5.93 -1.68 12.11
CA TYR A 152 7.23 -1.05 12.35
C TYR A 152 8.36 -1.82 11.66
N LYS A 153 9.34 -1.09 11.12
CA LYS A 153 10.57 -1.73 10.65
C LYS A 153 11.35 -2.20 11.86
N MET A 154 12.06 -3.29 11.68
CA MET A 154 13.00 -3.77 12.68
C MET A 154 14.44 -3.45 12.26
N LYS A 155 15.34 -3.35 13.24
CA LYS A 155 16.77 -3.12 13.05
C LYS A 155 17.33 -4.14 12.05
N PRO A 156 18.00 -3.71 10.97
CA PRO A 156 18.46 -4.61 9.92
C PRO A 156 19.48 -5.62 10.47
N VAL A 157 19.58 -6.79 9.81
CA VAL A 157 20.47 -7.92 10.17
C VAL A 157 20.07 -8.65 11.46
N ILE A 158 19.83 -7.94 12.57
CA ILE A 158 19.48 -8.54 13.86
C ILE A 158 18.05 -9.07 13.87
N SER A 159 17.11 -8.33 13.24
CA SER A 159 15.73 -8.78 13.08
C SER A 159 15.56 -10.01 12.19
N MET A 160 16.62 -10.46 11.51
CA MET A 160 16.59 -11.67 10.68
C MET A 160 17.09 -12.90 11.44
N THR A 161 17.48 -12.77 12.72
CA THR A 161 17.91 -13.91 13.53
C THR A 161 16.74 -14.54 14.28
N LYS A 162 16.81 -15.85 14.50
CA LYS A 162 15.75 -16.58 15.20
C LYS A 162 15.65 -16.17 16.67
N GLU A 163 16.75 -15.72 17.26
CA GLU A 163 16.79 -15.24 18.65
C GLU A 163 16.00 -13.94 18.82
N ALA A 164 16.00 -13.05 17.82
CA ALA A 164 15.18 -11.85 17.81
C ALA A 164 13.68 -12.20 17.70
N GLU A 165 13.34 -13.19 16.87
CA GLU A 165 11.99 -13.72 16.78
C GLU A 165 11.52 -14.35 18.09
N GLY A 166 12.36 -15.22 18.67
CA GLY A 166 12.10 -15.87 19.96
C GLY A 166 11.95 -14.87 21.10
N LEU A 167 12.75 -13.80 21.12
CA LEU A 167 12.58 -12.70 22.07
C LEU A 167 11.20 -12.04 21.91
N LEU A 168 10.77 -11.74 20.68
CA LEU A 168 9.45 -11.17 20.45
C LEU A 168 8.33 -12.12 20.91
N ARG A 169 8.49 -13.44 20.73
CA ARG A 169 7.52 -14.41 21.25
C ARG A 169 7.48 -14.44 22.76
N ILE A 170 8.62 -14.33 23.45
CA ILE A 170 8.66 -14.15 24.91
C ILE A 170 7.91 -12.87 25.28
N VAL A 171 8.24 -11.74 24.64
CA VAL A 171 7.58 -10.44 24.86
C VAL A 171 6.07 -10.55 24.73
N LEU A 172 5.58 -11.28 23.72
CA LEU A 172 4.17 -11.40 23.39
C LEU A 172 3.41 -12.43 24.24
N PHE A 173 3.94 -13.63 24.43
CA PHE A 173 3.15 -14.76 24.95
C PHE A 173 3.53 -15.20 26.37
N SER A 174 4.72 -14.84 26.87
CA SER A 174 5.17 -15.22 28.22
C SER A 174 4.37 -14.52 29.33
N LYS A 175 3.92 -15.25 30.35
CA LYS A 175 3.15 -14.69 31.48
C LYS A 175 4.03 -14.38 32.70
N ASP A 176 4.99 -15.26 32.97
CA ASP A 176 5.63 -15.38 34.29
C ASP A 176 6.94 -14.60 34.42
N LEU A 177 7.44 -13.98 33.33
CA LEU A 177 8.66 -13.18 33.38
C LEU A 177 8.46 -11.92 34.25
N LYS A 178 9.21 -11.86 35.36
CA LYS A 178 9.32 -10.67 36.21
C LYS A 178 10.21 -9.63 35.52
N LEU A 179 9.78 -8.37 35.52
CA LEU A 179 10.51 -7.29 34.85
C LEU A 179 11.45 -6.57 35.82
N ILE A 180 12.74 -6.53 35.49
CA ILE A 180 13.76 -5.88 36.30
C ILE A 180 13.45 -4.40 36.55
N GLY A 181 13.70 -3.94 37.78
CA GLY A 181 13.45 -2.55 38.19
C GLY A 181 11.97 -2.16 38.29
N THR A 182 11.04 -3.12 38.15
CA THR A 182 9.60 -2.87 38.33
C THR A 182 8.96 -3.94 39.20
N ARG A 183 7.87 -3.61 39.88
CA ARG A 183 7.06 -4.60 40.61
C ARG A 183 6.06 -5.35 39.71
N LYS A 184 6.15 -5.17 38.39
CA LYS A 184 5.14 -5.65 37.43
C LYS A 184 5.64 -6.89 36.70
N THR A 185 4.71 -7.78 36.38
CA THR A 185 4.99 -8.89 35.44
C THR A 185 4.90 -8.41 34.00
N LEU A 186 5.49 -9.17 33.07
CA LEU A 186 5.37 -8.89 31.64
C LEU A 186 3.91 -8.87 31.17
N GLY A 187 3.06 -9.74 31.72
CA GLY A 187 1.62 -9.75 31.42
C GLY A 187 0.93 -8.43 31.80
N GLN A 188 1.24 -7.85 32.96
CA GLN A 188 0.69 -6.56 33.38
C GLN A 188 1.20 -5.39 32.52
N MET A 189 2.46 -5.45 32.08
CA MET A 189 3.00 -4.44 31.16
C MET A 189 2.33 -4.51 29.79
N ARG A 190 2.09 -5.71 29.24
CA ARG A 190 1.33 -5.91 28.00
C ARG A 190 -0.10 -5.38 28.12
N LEU A 191 -0.81 -5.71 29.19
CA LEU A 191 -2.18 -5.21 29.42
C LEU A 191 -2.23 -3.67 29.40
N LYS A 192 -1.30 -3.03 30.12
CA LYS A 192 -1.20 -1.57 30.14
C LYS A 192 -0.93 -1.02 28.73
N LEU A 193 0.06 -1.58 28.03
CA LEU A 193 0.42 -1.15 26.69
C LEU A 193 -0.75 -1.32 25.71
N ALA A 194 -1.42 -2.48 25.71
CA ALA A 194 -2.55 -2.75 24.84
C ALA A 194 -3.72 -1.79 25.09
N ARG A 195 -4.04 -1.47 26.36
CA ARG A 195 -5.04 -0.44 26.70
C ARG A 195 -4.64 0.94 26.17
N ASP A 196 -3.41 1.37 26.44
CA ASP A 196 -2.89 2.67 25.96
C ASP A 196 -2.95 2.76 24.41
N LEU A 197 -2.67 1.65 23.71
CA LEU A 197 -2.73 1.58 22.25
C LEU A 197 -4.18 1.64 21.72
N ARG A 198 -5.13 0.94 22.33
CA ARG A 198 -6.56 0.97 21.91
C ARG A 198 -7.20 2.33 22.10
N GLN A 199 -6.88 3.02 23.20
CA GLN A 199 -7.36 4.38 23.48
C GLN A 199 -6.99 5.36 22.37
N ASN A 200 -5.79 5.20 21.79
CA ASN A 200 -5.27 6.09 20.75
C ASN A 200 -5.83 5.84 19.34
N ARG A 201 -6.64 4.79 19.11
CA ARG A 201 -7.17 4.44 17.77
C ARG A 201 -8.44 5.23 17.39
N ARG A 202 -9.29 5.60 18.37
CA ARG A 202 -10.71 5.96 18.17
C ARG A 202 -11.02 7.24 17.35
N ARG A 203 -10.05 8.07 16.99
CA ARG A 203 -10.34 9.46 16.55
C ARG A 203 -10.39 9.72 15.03
N GLY A 204 -10.16 8.72 14.17
CA GLY A 204 -10.01 8.95 12.72
C GLY A 204 -10.96 8.22 11.78
N THR A 205 -11.64 7.15 12.23
CA THR A 205 -12.34 6.24 11.32
C THR A 205 -13.69 6.79 10.82
N VAL A 206 -14.49 7.39 11.71
CA VAL A 206 -15.85 7.86 11.38
C VAL A 206 -15.86 8.93 10.27
N PRO A 207 -15.03 9.99 10.31
CA PRO A 207 -15.00 10.99 9.23
C PRO A 207 -14.74 10.39 7.85
N VAL A 208 -13.93 9.32 7.78
CA VAL A 208 -13.57 8.69 6.50
C VAL A 208 -14.71 7.88 5.92
N PHE A 209 -15.48 7.19 6.75
CA PHE A 209 -16.70 6.55 6.28
C PHE A 209 -17.71 7.59 5.76
N ILE A 210 -17.81 8.76 6.40
CA ILE A 210 -18.66 9.85 5.91
C ILE A 210 -18.16 10.40 4.56
N SER A 211 -16.85 10.63 4.41
CA SER A 211 -16.26 11.09 3.14
C SER A 211 -16.44 10.05 2.03
N THR A 212 -16.31 8.77 2.35
CA THR A 212 -16.52 7.69 1.39
C THR A 212 -17.99 7.60 0.99
N LEU A 213 -18.92 7.75 1.94
CA LEU A 213 -20.34 7.80 1.65
C LEU A 213 -20.66 8.97 0.72
N TRP A 214 -20.05 10.13 0.95
CA TRP A 214 -20.18 11.29 0.07
C TRP A 214 -19.67 11.02 -1.35
N PHE A 215 -18.54 10.31 -1.50
CA PHE A 215 -18.05 9.86 -2.81
C PHE A 215 -19.07 8.93 -3.51
N ILE A 216 -19.67 7.98 -2.79
CA ILE A 216 -20.69 7.07 -3.34
C ILE A 216 -21.95 7.84 -3.79
N VAL A 217 -22.39 8.82 -3.00
CA VAL A 217 -23.53 9.69 -3.36
C VAL A 217 -23.20 10.50 -4.60
N SER A 218 -21.99 11.09 -4.67
CA SER A 218 -21.53 11.84 -5.84
C SER A 218 -21.50 10.96 -7.10
N LEU A 219 -21.03 9.71 -6.96
CA LEU A 219 -21.07 8.73 -8.04
C LEU A 219 -22.49 8.39 -8.48
N GLY A 220 -23.43 8.22 -7.55
CA GLY A 220 -24.84 7.98 -7.88
C GLY A 220 -25.46 9.12 -8.68
N ILE A 221 -25.20 10.37 -8.28
CA ILE A 221 -25.68 11.57 -8.99
C ILE A 221 -25.05 11.66 -10.39
N SER A 222 -23.75 11.42 -10.53
CA SER A 222 -23.10 11.43 -11.84
C SER A 222 -23.59 10.33 -12.78
N ILE A 223 -23.91 9.14 -12.24
CA ILE A 223 -24.53 8.07 -13.03
C ILE A 223 -25.89 8.54 -13.53
N GLU A 224 -26.75 9.07 -12.66
CA GLU A 224 -28.08 9.56 -13.04
C GLU A 224 -27.99 10.70 -14.07
N SER A 225 -27.13 11.69 -13.86
CA SER A 225 -26.87 12.78 -14.81
C SER A 225 -26.36 12.27 -16.16
N ALA A 226 -25.45 11.30 -16.18
CA ALA A 226 -24.94 10.72 -17.42
C ALA A 226 -26.01 9.93 -18.19
N PHE A 227 -26.83 9.14 -17.51
CA PHE A 227 -27.91 8.39 -18.16
C PHE A 227 -29.15 9.24 -18.48
N GLY A 228 -29.29 10.43 -17.89
CA GLY A 228 -30.30 11.42 -18.29
C GLY A 228 -30.00 12.09 -19.64
N ASP A 229 -28.72 12.21 -20.01
CA ASP A 229 -28.26 12.82 -21.26
C ASP A 229 -27.22 11.92 -21.96
N VAL A 230 -27.67 10.72 -22.33
CA VAL A 230 -26.81 9.69 -22.93
C VAL A 230 -26.17 10.19 -24.22
N GLY A 231 -24.88 9.91 -24.36
CA GLY A 231 -24.08 10.31 -25.52
C GLY A 231 -23.42 11.67 -25.38
N SER A 232 -23.83 12.50 -24.41
CA SER A 232 -23.22 13.79 -24.12
C SER A 232 -21.78 13.65 -23.67
N ASN A 233 -20.88 14.28 -24.42
CA ASN A 233 -19.43 14.13 -24.24
C ASN A 233 -18.98 14.68 -22.88
N ALA A 234 -19.56 15.78 -22.42
CA ALA A 234 -19.24 16.36 -21.11
C ALA A 234 -19.65 15.43 -19.95
N GLN A 235 -20.86 14.87 -20.00
CA GLN A 235 -21.38 13.98 -18.96
C GLN A 235 -20.60 12.66 -18.90
N ALA A 236 -20.29 12.09 -20.06
CA ALA A 236 -19.48 10.89 -20.17
C ALA A 236 -18.12 11.03 -19.48
N HIS A 237 -17.48 12.19 -19.67
CA HIS A 237 -16.18 12.47 -19.07
C HIS A 237 -16.26 12.71 -17.59
N ASP A 238 -17.28 13.42 -17.13
CA ASP A 238 -17.48 13.62 -15.70
C ASP A 238 -17.62 12.25 -15.01
N LEU A 239 -18.51 11.39 -15.54
CA LEU A 239 -18.65 10.02 -15.07
C LEU A 239 -17.33 9.23 -15.14
N ALA A 240 -16.60 9.30 -16.25
CA ALA A 240 -15.35 8.56 -16.42
C ALA A 240 -14.26 8.96 -15.40
N ILE A 241 -14.15 10.23 -15.00
CA ILE A 241 -13.24 10.65 -13.91
C ILE A 241 -13.62 9.92 -12.62
N GLY A 242 -14.91 9.95 -12.27
CA GLY A 242 -15.42 9.27 -11.09
C GLY A 242 -15.13 7.79 -11.08
N LEU A 243 -15.43 7.12 -12.20
CA LEU A 243 -15.17 5.69 -12.35
C LEU A 243 -13.67 5.36 -12.24
N PHE A 244 -12.81 6.22 -12.81
CA PHE A 244 -11.37 6.02 -12.78
C PHE A 244 -10.77 6.23 -11.39
N LEU A 245 -11.32 7.14 -10.59
CA LEU A 245 -10.84 7.45 -9.24
C LEU A 245 -11.50 6.58 -8.14
N ALA A 246 -12.41 5.68 -8.49
CA ALA A 246 -13.15 4.85 -7.53
C ALA A 246 -12.26 3.91 -6.68
N TRP A 247 -11.04 3.59 -7.13
CA TRP A 247 -10.07 2.84 -6.30
C TRP A 247 -9.48 3.66 -5.15
N PHE A 248 -9.50 5.00 -5.24
CA PHE A 248 -8.83 5.86 -4.27
C PHE A 248 -9.50 5.85 -2.88
N PRO A 249 -10.84 5.99 -2.75
CA PRO A 249 -11.51 5.82 -1.47
C PRO A 249 -11.27 4.45 -0.83
N ILE A 250 -11.23 3.38 -1.65
CA ILE A 250 -10.91 2.01 -1.18
C ILE A 250 -9.50 1.98 -0.57
N LEU A 251 -8.51 2.55 -1.26
CA LEU A 251 -7.14 2.63 -0.77
C LEU A 251 -7.03 3.39 0.56
N ILE A 252 -7.73 4.51 0.69
CA ILE A 252 -7.73 5.32 1.92
C ILE A 252 -8.39 4.55 3.07
N LEU A 253 -9.55 3.93 2.85
CA LEU A 253 -10.22 3.09 3.84
C LEU A 253 -9.35 1.92 4.29
N CYS A 254 -8.75 1.18 3.35
CA CYS A 254 -7.78 0.14 3.66
C CYS A 254 -6.62 0.67 4.52
N SER A 255 -6.07 1.85 4.19
CA SER A 255 -4.97 2.46 4.94
C SER A 255 -5.34 2.80 6.39
N ILE A 256 -6.62 3.09 6.64
CA ILE A 256 -7.14 3.38 7.98
C ILE A 256 -7.43 2.11 8.76
N LEU A 257 -7.93 1.07 8.10
CA LEU A 257 -8.07 -0.25 8.72
C LEU A 257 -6.73 -0.80 9.15
N ASP A 258 -5.71 -0.66 8.31
CA ASP A 258 -4.34 -0.99 8.65
C ASP A 258 -3.85 -0.13 9.83
N ARG A 259 -4.10 1.20 9.86
CA ARG A 259 -3.64 2.07 10.96
C ARG A 259 -4.17 1.61 12.33
N ASN A 260 -3.28 1.19 13.22
CA ASN A 260 -3.67 0.84 14.58
C ASN A 260 -3.61 2.03 15.54
N PRO A 261 -2.55 2.87 15.56
CA PRO A 261 -2.56 4.07 16.39
C PRO A 261 -2.13 5.37 15.69
N VAL A 262 -2.52 6.51 16.28
CA VAL A 262 -2.31 7.85 15.69
C VAL A 262 -0.85 8.34 15.81
N ALA A 263 -0.18 8.10 16.95
CA ALA A 263 1.18 8.60 17.22
C ALA A 263 2.25 7.50 17.05
N SER A 264 2.77 7.35 15.84
CA SER A 264 3.72 6.28 15.49
C SER A 264 4.98 6.28 16.35
N ASP A 265 5.58 7.45 16.58
CA ASP A 265 6.87 7.60 17.26
C ASP A 265 6.75 7.34 18.78
N ASP A 266 5.63 7.72 19.39
CA ASP A 266 5.38 7.42 20.80
C ASP A 266 5.28 5.91 21.04
N ILE A 267 4.69 5.22 20.08
CA ILE A 267 4.44 3.79 20.18
C ILE A 267 5.70 3.00 19.86
N GLU A 268 6.48 3.44 18.88
CA GLU A 268 7.83 2.93 18.68
C GLU A 268 8.65 2.98 19.98
N ARG A 269 8.64 4.12 20.70
CA ARG A 269 9.32 4.25 21.99
C ARG A 269 8.78 3.28 23.05
N LYS A 270 7.45 3.14 23.16
CA LYS A 270 6.81 2.23 24.13
C LYS A 270 7.11 0.76 23.82
N LEU A 271 7.09 0.37 22.55
CA LEU A 271 7.43 -0.97 22.08
C LEU A 271 8.90 -1.29 22.34
N ASN A 272 9.81 -0.38 21.96
CA ASN A 272 11.25 -0.54 22.23
C ASN A 272 11.52 -0.63 23.73
N LYS A 273 10.88 0.20 24.56
CA LYS A 273 11.00 0.12 26.03
C LYS A 273 10.56 -1.24 26.58
N MET A 274 9.50 -1.84 26.03
CA MET A 274 9.05 -3.17 26.43
C MET A 274 10.09 -4.24 26.06
N VAL A 275 10.60 -4.21 24.83
CA VAL A 275 11.65 -5.14 24.36
C VAL A 275 12.92 -5.00 25.21
N ASP A 276 13.37 -3.77 25.46
CA ASP A 276 14.57 -3.49 26.24
C ASP A 276 14.46 -4.00 27.68
N LEU A 277 13.29 -3.85 28.31
CA LEU A 277 13.05 -4.38 29.67
C LEU A 277 13.09 -5.90 29.70
N VAL A 278 12.56 -6.58 28.67
CA VAL A 278 12.65 -8.04 28.57
C VAL A 278 14.09 -8.48 28.37
N CYS A 279 14.86 -7.83 27.48
CA CYS A 279 16.30 -8.10 27.33
C CYS A 279 17.04 -7.96 28.66
N LEU A 280 16.83 -6.85 29.38
CA LEU A 280 17.46 -6.60 30.68
C LEU A 280 17.05 -7.63 31.75
N SER A 281 15.81 -8.11 31.71
CA SER A 281 15.31 -9.11 32.66
C SER A 281 15.91 -10.50 32.39
N LEU A 282 16.07 -10.87 31.11
CA LEU A 282 16.74 -12.11 30.72
C LEU A 282 18.27 -12.07 30.95
N GLN A 283 18.86 -10.87 31.03
CA GLN A 283 20.27 -10.70 31.41
C GLN A 283 20.52 -10.93 32.91
N ASN A 284 19.49 -10.85 33.76
CA ASN A 284 19.62 -11.14 35.18
C ASN A 284 19.51 -12.65 35.44
N ASP A 285 20.56 -13.26 36.00
CA ASP A 285 20.64 -14.70 36.18
C ASP A 285 19.54 -15.26 37.10
N ALA A 286 19.18 -14.55 38.17
CA ALA A 286 18.13 -14.99 39.09
C ALA A 286 16.76 -14.97 38.41
N ILE A 287 16.43 -13.89 37.68
CA ILE A 287 15.15 -13.78 36.95
C ILE A 287 15.09 -14.81 35.81
N ARG A 288 16.20 -15.04 35.10
CA ARG A 288 16.30 -16.04 34.03
C ARG A 288 16.11 -17.46 34.58
N ALA A 289 16.77 -17.80 35.68
CA ALA A 289 16.62 -19.10 36.33
C ALA A 289 15.19 -19.32 36.84
N ASP A 290 14.59 -18.33 37.51
CA ASP A 290 13.18 -18.33 37.91
C ASP A 290 12.27 -18.59 36.70
N TYR A 291 12.51 -17.88 35.59
CA TYR A 291 11.71 -18.01 34.38
C TYR A 291 11.86 -19.38 33.69
N ILE A 292 13.07 -19.95 33.63
CA ILE A 292 13.27 -21.30 33.09
C ILE A 292 12.58 -22.32 34.01
N SER A 293 12.65 -22.12 35.33
CA SER A 293 12.04 -23.02 36.30
C SER A 293 10.50 -23.08 36.19
N SER A 294 9.83 -22.01 35.73
CA SER A 294 8.37 -22.00 35.59
C SER A 294 7.85 -22.98 34.52
N PHE A 295 8.73 -23.48 33.64
CA PHE A 295 8.39 -24.48 32.62
C PHE A 295 8.79 -25.90 33.00
N ARG A 296 9.40 -26.14 34.16
CA ARG A 296 10.02 -27.44 34.52
C ARG A 296 9.08 -28.64 34.38
N ASP A 297 7.79 -28.46 34.63
CA ASP A 297 6.78 -29.52 34.61
C ASP A 297 6.31 -29.89 33.18
N LEU A 298 6.71 -29.11 32.16
CA LEU A 298 6.28 -29.32 30.77
C LEU A 298 7.27 -30.21 30.01
N PRO A 299 6.80 -31.01 29.04
CA PRO A 299 7.65 -31.91 28.26
C PRO A 299 8.73 -31.16 27.45
N GLN A 300 8.48 -29.89 27.11
CA GLN A 300 9.38 -29.04 26.32
C GLN A 300 10.37 -28.22 27.18
N SER A 301 10.41 -28.44 28.50
CA SER A 301 11.17 -27.61 29.45
C SER A 301 12.66 -27.50 29.12
N GLN A 302 13.29 -28.60 28.73
CA GLN A 302 14.72 -28.63 28.36
C GLN A 302 15.00 -27.82 27.09
N GLN A 303 14.13 -27.92 26.09
CA GLN A 303 14.26 -27.15 24.85
C GLN A 303 14.06 -25.66 25.13
N MET A 304 13.08 -25.31 25.98
CA MET A 304 12.85 -23.94 26.41
C MET A 304 14.07 -23.35 27.13
N ALA A 305 14.70 -24.11 28.03
CA ALA A 305 15.90 -23.66 28.74
C ALA A 305 17.04 -23.33 27.78
N ILE A 306 17.33 -24.24 26.83
CA ILE A 306 18.35 -24.04 25.79
C ILE A 306 18.00 -22.82 24.94
N TRP A 307 16.73 -22.65 24.60
CA TRP A 307 16.27 -21.55 23.76
C TRP A 307 16.39 -20.19 24.44
N VAL A 308 15.96 -20.09 25.70
CA VAL A 308 16.10 -18.88 26.51
C VAL A 308 17.57 -18.50 26.68
N GLU A 309 18.45 -19.48 26.86
CA GLU A 309 19.90 -19.22 26.97
C GLU A 309 20.48 -18.70 25.64
N LYS A 310 20.07 -19.26 24.50
CA LYS A 310 20.46 -18.72 23.18
C LYS A 310 20.00 -17.28 23.00
N ILE A 311 18.76 -16.95 23.38
CA ILE A 311 18.25 -15.57 23.33
C ILE A 311 19.06 -14.66 24.26
N HIS A 312 19.38 -15.11 25.47
CA HIS A 312 20.19 -14.38 26.43
C HIS A 312 21.53 -13.95 25.83
N THR A 313 22.28 -14.86 25.19
CA THR A 313 23.57 -14.52 24.55
C THR A 313 23.47 -13.43 23.47
N ARG A 314 22.28 -13.21 22.91
CA ARG A 314 22.03 -12.19 21.87
C ARG A 314 21.29 -10.96 22.36
N ALA A 315 20.78 -10.97 23.60
CA ALA A 315 19.90 -9.92 24.13
C ALA A 315 20.55 -8.53 24.12
N GLU A 316 21.86 -8.45 24.38
CA GLU A 316 22.61 -7.18 24.38
C GLU A 316 22.63 -6.51 22.99
N TYR A 317 22.70 -7.32 21.93
CA TYR A 317 22.73 -6.83 20.55
C TYR A 317 21.34 -6.43 20.03
N ILE A 318 20.30 -7.12 20.52
CA ILE A 318 18.90 -6.87 20.19
C ILE A 318 18.41 -5.59 20.88
N LYS A 319 18.87 -5.34 22.11
CA LYS A 319 18.56 -4.15 22.90
C LYS A 319 18.91 -2.85 22.16
N GLY A 320 18.11 -1.83 22.38
CA GLY A 320 18.32 -0.48 21.87
C GLY A 320 17.80 -0.29 20.45
N ASN A 321 16.68 0.42 20.34
CA ASN A 321 16.02 0.78 19.07
C ASN A 321 15.81 -0.44 18.16
N TYR A 322 15.17 -1.48 18.70
CA TYR A 322 14.82 -2.68 17.97
C TYR A 322 13.88 -2.38 16.80
N PHE A 323 12.81 -1.64 17.06
CA PHE A 323 11.95 -1.04 16.04
C PHE A 323 12.51 0.31 15.61
N GLN A 324 12.50 0.57 14.31
CA GLN A 324 13.12 1.73 13.66
C GLN A 324 12.17 2.33 12.61
N GLY A 325 11.30 3.23 13.05
CA GLY A 325 10.36 3.94 12.19
C GLY A 325 9.15 3.12 11.75
N PHE A 326 8.11 3.87 11.42
CA PHE A 326 6.84 3.34 10.94
C PHE A 326 6.94 2.92 9.45
N ALA A 327 6.31 1.80 9.13
CA ALA A 327 6.37 1.13 7.83
C ALA A 327 5.00 0.78 7.24
N GLY A 328 3.97 0.67 8.10
CA GLY A 328 2.59 0.36 7.69
C GLY A 328 2.03 1.33 6.65
N GLN A 329 0.85 1.02 6.14
CA GLN A 329 0.10 1.78 5.15
C GLN A 329 0.83 1.90 3.82
N ALA A 330 1.58 0.85 3.47
CA ALA A 330 2.48 0.83 2.33
C ALA A 330 3.51 1.97 2.29
N ARG A 331 3.84 2.63 3.41
CA ARG A 331 4.83 3.73 3.43
C ARG A 331 6.23 3.24 3.06
N THR A 332 6.49 1.96 3.24
CA THR A 332 7.77 1.32 2.95
C THR A 332 7.59 0.16 1.99
N ARG A 333 8.46 0.09 0.98
CA ARG A 333 8.56 -1.04 0.05
C ARG A 333 9.18 -2.25 0.75
N PHE A 334 8.74 -3.45 0.38
CA PHE A 334 9.31 -4.72 0.86
C PHE A 334 9.21 -4.93 2.37
N HIS A 335 8.19 -4.35 3.00
CA HIS A 335 7.92 -4.51 4.41
C HIS A 335 6.99 -5.71 4.63
N TYR A 336 7.40 -6.69 5.44
CA TYR A 336 6.59 -7.87 5.79
C TYR A 336 6.16 -7.89 7.26
N GLY A 337 6.69 -6.96 8.05
CA GLY A 337 6.55 -6.90 9.50
C GLY A 337 7.03 -8.16 10.23
N ALA A 338 6.90 -8.17 11.56
CA ALA A 338 7.23 -9.32 12.39
C ALA A 338 6.08 -10.32 12.53
N ALA A 339 4.84 -9.84 12.35
CA ALA A 339 3.66 -10.62 12.73
C ALA A 339 3.44 -11.82 11.84
N TYR A 340 3.60 -11.66 10.52
CA TYR A 340 3.33 -12.75 9.59
C TYR A 340 4.15 -14.02 9.88
N ALA A 341 5.46 -13.88 10.12
CA ALA A 341 6.30 -15.03 10.44
C ALA A 341 5.96 -15.65 11.80
N ILE A 342 5.70 -14.82 12.81
CA ILE A 342 5.27 -15.30 14.13
C ILE A 342 3.95 -16.08 13.99
N LEU A 343 2.98 -15.55 13.24
CA LEU A 343 1.68 -16.17 13.00
C LEU A 343 1.81 -17.52 12.29
N LEU A 344 2.57 -17.58 11.19
CA LEU A 344 2.81 -18.83 10.47
C LEU A 344 3.44 -19.91 11.36
N ASP A 345 4.37 -19.51 12.23
CA ASP A 345 5.08 -20.47 13.04
C ASP A 345 4.23 -20.97 14.21
N ILE A 346 3.50 -20.08 14.89
CA ILE A 346 2.57 -20.50 15.96
C ILE A 346 1.40 -21.32 15.42
N GLU A 347 0.96 -21.03 14.18
CA GLU A 347 -0.04 -21.81 13.48
C GLU A 347 0.43 -23.26 13.38
N LYS A 348 1.64 -23.47 12.82
CA LYS A 348 2.19 -24.81 12.63
C LYS A 348 2.66 -25.49 13.91
N ALA A 349 3.11 -24.72 14.91
CA ALA A 349 3.63 -25.26 16.14
C ALA A 349 2.54 -25.72 17.11
N TYR A 350 1.35 -25.13 17.06
CA TYR A 350 0.32 -25.43 18.06
C TYR A 350 -1.12 -25.28 17.55
N ILE A 351 -1.47 -24.16 16.90
CA ILE A 351 -2.87 -23.83 16.61
C ILE A 351 -3.49 -24.76 15.56
N ALA A 352 -2.74 -25.17 14.53
CA ALA A 352 -3.26 -26.00 13.45
C ALA A 352 -3.63 -27.42 13.93
N GLU A 353 -2.87 -27.98 14.87
CA GLU A 353 -3.14 -29.30 15.44
C GLU A 353 -4.33 -29.28 16.41
N HIS A 354 -4.45 -28.22 17.22
CA HIS A 354 -5.50 -28.11 18.23
C HIS A 354 -6.81 -27.51 17.69
N GLY A 355 -6.76 -26.77 16.58
CA GLY A 355 -7.92 -26.13 15.98
C GLY A 355 -8.60 -25.10 16.88
N ARG A 356 -9.93 -25.03 16.84
CA ARG A 356 -10.71 -24.17 17.73
C ARG A 356 -10.67 -24.73 19.16
N HIS A 357 -10.69 -23.84 20.15
CA HIS A 357 -10.46 -24.13 21.57
C HIS A 357 -9.01 -24.52 21.90
N TRP A 358 -8.04 -24.05 21.11
CA TRP A 358 -6.62 -24.31 21.35
C TRP A 358 -6.11 -23.79 22.71
N LEU A 359 -6.78 -22.80 23.31
CA LEU A 359 -6.39 -22.23 24.62
C LEU A 359 -6.90 -23.05 25.83
N LYS A 360 -7.34 -24.30 25.63
CA LYS A 360 -7.83 -25.17 26.71
C LYS A 360 -6.78 -25.41 27.81
N ASP A 361 -5.56 -25.79 27.42
CA ASP A 361 -4.40 -25.81 28.33
C ASP A 361 -3.56 -24.54 28.11
N THR A 362 -3.72 -23.58 29.02
CA THR A 362 -3.09 -22.27 28.85
C THR A 362 -1.58 -22.29 29.08
N ARG A 363 -1.07 -23.20 29.93
CA ARG A 363 0.37 -23.31 30.21
C ARG A 363 1.07 -23.97 29.04
N GLU A 364 0.53 -25.07 28.55
CA GLU A 364 1.07 -25.78 27.39
C GLU A 364 1.02 -24.91 26.12
N ALA A 365 -0.13 -24.27 25.86
CA ALA A 365 -0.27 -23.39 24.71
C ALA A 365 0.77 -22.27 24.73
N ARG A 366 0.89 -21.54 25.84
CA ARG A 366 1.86 -20.43 25.94
C ARG A 366 3.30 -20.89 25.81
N ALA A 367 3.67 -22.04 26.39
CA ALA A 367 5.01 -22.59 26.25
C ALA A 367 5.32 -22.92 24.77
N SER A 368 4.38 -23.57 24.09
CA SER A 368 4.51 -23.92 22.67
C SER A 368 4.55 -22.67 21.77
N LEU A 369 3.76 -21.63 22.07
CA LEU A 369 3.80 -20.34 21.35
C LEU A 369 5.13 -19.60 21.53
N VAL A 370 5.75 -19.69 22.71
CA VAL A 370 7.06 -19.07 22.98
C VAL A 370 8.17 -19.83 22.25
N LEU A 371 8.13 -21.16 22.25
CA LEU A 371 9.12 -22.02 21.60
C LEU A 371 9.02 -21.94 20.07
N GLY A 372 7.81 -22.18 19.54
CA GLY A 372 7.47 -22.41 18.13
C GLY A 372 8.35 -23.46 17.43
N GLN A 373 8.36 -23.47 16.09
CA GLN A 373 9.15 -24.45 15.33
C GLN A 373 10.62 -24.03 15.26
N VAL A 374 11.50 -24.90 15.74
CA VAL A 374 12.93 -24.62 15.85
C VAL A 374 13.64 -24.56 14.48
N ASP A 375 13.02 -25.07 13.41
CA ASP A 375 13.72 -25.37 12.16
C ASP A 375 13.70 -24.25 11.10
N ARG A 376 12.73 -23.33 11.08
CA ARG A 376 12.64 -22.27 10.05
C ARG A 376 12.54 -20.88 10.69
N GLY A 377 13.44 -19.95 10.32
CA GLY A 377 13.31 -18.53 10.72
C GLY A 377 12.33 -17.79 9.82
N PHE A 378 12.16 -16.47 9.99
CA PHE A 378 11.30 -15.61 9.16
C PHE A 378 11.28 -16.04 7.67
N VAL A 379 10.19 -16.68 7.24
CA VAL A 379 9.95 -16.99 5.83
C VAL A 379 9.27 -15.77 5.21
N TRP A 380 10.00 -15.05 4.37
CA TRP A 380 9.57 -13.77 3.80
C TRP A 380 8.71 -13.91 2.53
N PHE A 381 8.70 -15.07 1.85
CA PHE A 381 7.83 -15.29 0.68
C PHE A 381 6.86 -16.44 0.89
N ASP A 382 5.59 -16.16 0.66
CA ASP A 382 4.54 -17.17 0.52
C ASP A 382 3.76 -16.89 -0.75
N GLY A 383 3.51 -17.93 -1.55
CA GLY A 383 2.69 -17.84 -2.76
C GLY A 383 1.26 -17.38 -2.48
N ARG A 384 0.76 -17.56 -1.25
CA ARG A 384 -0.53 -17.01 -0.79
C ARG A 384 -0.59 -15.48 -0.93
N GLN A 385 0.55 -14.78 -0.89
CA GLN A 385 0.66 -13.33 -1.12
C GLN A 385 0.19 -12.90 -2.51
N LEU A 386 0.27 -13.78 -3.51
CA LEU A 386 -0.12 -13.45 -4.88
C LEU A 386 -1.62 -13.14 -4.99
N TRP A 387 -2.44 -13.66 -4.08
CA TRP A 387 -3.86 -13.36 -4.05
C TRP A 387 -4.13 -11.88 -3.73
N GLN A 388 -3.42 -11.30 -2.75
CA GLN A 388 -3.56 -9.87 -2.42
C GLN A 388 -3.07 -8.96 -3.55
N VAL A 389 -2.01 -9.39 -4.24
CA VAL A 389 -1.52 -8.70 -5.45
C VAL A 389 -2.57 -8.75 -6.55
N PHE A 390 -3.15 -9.91 -6.82
CA PHE A 390 -4.21 -10.07 -7.82
C PHE A 390 -5.42 -9.21 -7.47
N PHE A 391 -5.87 -9.21 -6.21
CA PHE A 391 -7.00 -8.42 -5.76
C PHE A 391 -6.73 -6.91 -5.91
N ALA A 392 -5.51 -6.44 -5.59
CA ALA A 392 -5.13 -5.04 -5.81
C ALA A 392 -5.12 -4.66 -7.30
N VAL A 393 -4.62 -5.53 -8.17
CA VAL A 393 -4.67 -5.34 -9.63
C VAL A 393 -6.10 -5.29 -10.13
N ALA A 394 -6.96 -6.19 -9.63
CA ALA A 394 -8.37 -6.26 -10.00
C ALA A 394 -9.16 -5.01 -9.57
N LEU A 395 -8.91 -4.48 -8.36
CA LEU A 395 -9.59 -3.28 -7.87
C LEU A 395 -9.19 -2.02 -8.66
N VAL A 396 -7.90 -1.77 -8.85
CA VAL A 396 -7.42 -0.58 -9.59
C VAL A 396 -7.67 -0.74 -11.10
N GLY A 397 -7.42 -1.93 -11.64
CA GLY A 397 -7.62 -2.25 -13.05
C GLY A 397 -9.08 -2.29 -13.44
N GLY A 398 -9.93 -2.92 -12.64
CA GLY A 398 -11.37 -3.02 -12.89
C GLY A 398 -12.06 -1.66 -12.93
N THR A 399 -11.77 -0.80 -11.94
CA THR A 399 -12.27 0.60 -11.93
C THR A 399 -11.72 1.41 -13.11
N GLY A 400 -10.45 1.21 -13.48
CA GLY A 400 -9.85 1.83 -14.66
C GLY A 400 -10.41 1.34 -15.99
N VAL A 401 -10.74 0.05 -16.12
CA VAL A 401 -11.36 -0.55 -17.32
C VAL A 401 -12.75 0.02 -17.54
N GLY A 402 -13.53 0.25 -16.48
CA GLY A 402 -14.84 0.88 -16.60
C GLY A 402 -14.75 2.30 -17.16
N ALA A 403 -13.86 3.13 -16.62
CA ALA A 403 -13.61 4.48 -17.12
C ALA A 403 -13.07 4.51 -18.56
N PHE A 404 -12.14 3.60 -18.87
CA PHE A 404 -11.62 3.40 -20.21
C PHE A 404 -12.74 3.04 -21.19
N THR A 405 -13.62 2.11 -20.82
CA THR A 405 -14.75 1.66 -21.65
C THR A 405 -15.67 2.84 -21.96
N VAL A 406 -16.10 3.59 -20.95
CA VAL A 406 -16.95 4.80 -21.17
C VAL A 406 -16.25 5.77 -22.12
N SER A 407 -14.98 6.11 -21.87
CA SER A 407 -14.27 7.10 -22.69
C SER A 407 -13.92 6.61 -24.10
N PHE A 408 -13.78 5.30 -24.32
CA PHE A 408 -13.39 4.72 -25.61
C PHE A 408 -14.55 4.62 -26.60
N PHE A 409 -15.78 4.51 -26.08
CA PHE A 409 -17.01 4.38 -26.88
C PHE A 409 -17.87 5.65 -26.88
N THR A 410 -17.41 6.73 -26.27
CA THR A 410 -17.99 8.09 -26.31
C THR A 410 -17.42 8.88 -27.50
N PRO A 411 -18.07 9.96 -28.01
CA PRO A 411 -17.53 10.75 -29.11
C PRO A 411 -16.05 11.04 -28.96
N THR A 412 -15.32 10.86 -30.08
CA THR A 412 -13.89 10.51 -30.18
C THR A 412 -13.62 9.00 -30.00
N VAL A 413 -14.43 8.17 -30.67
CA VAL A 413 -14.32 6.71 -30.58
C VAL A 413 -12.89 6.26 -30.86
N GLY A 414 -12.34 5.42 -29.97
CA GLY A 414 -10.99 4.88 -30.10
C GLY A 414 -10.00 5.37 -29.03
N LEU A 415 -8.71 5.20 -29.35
CA LEU A 415 -7.62 5.54 -28.43
C LEU A 415 -7.21 7.01 -28.64
N GLY A 416 -7.80 7.89 -27.84
CA GLY A 416 -7.46 9.32 -27.79
C GLY A 416 -6.66 9.69 -26.54
N CYS A 417 -6.47 10.99 -26.31
CA CYS A 417 -5.69 11.47 -25.16
C CYS A 417 -6.26 11.01 -23.81
N ARG A 418 -7.58 10.86 -23.68
CA ARG A 418 -8.27 10.44 -22.44
C ARG A 418 -8.03 8.96 -22.15
N THR A 419 -8.50 8.11 -23.05
CA THR A 419 -8.38 6.65 -22.93
C THR A 419 -6.94 6.18 -22.91
N GLY A 420 -6.09 6.78 -23.77
CA GLY A 420 -4.65 6.57 -23.73
C GLY A 420 -4.02 7.07 -22.43
N GLY A 421 -4.52 8.17 -21.88
CA GLY A 421 -4.13 8.69 -20.57
C GLY A 421 -4.32 7.69 -19.43
N TYR A 422 -5.51 7.11 -19.32
CA TYR A 422 -5.82 6.07 -18.33
C TYR A 422 -4.96 4.82 -18.54
N LEU A 423 -4.76 4.41 -19.80
CA LEU A 423 -3.93 3.27 -20.15
C LEU A 423 -2.46 3.49 -19.73
N ILE A 424 -1.89 4.66 -20.02
CA ILE A 424 -0.52 5.01 -19.62
C ILE A 424 -0.38 4.96 -18.10
N PHE A 425 -1.32 5.55 -17.35
CA PHE A 425 -1.31 5.51 -15.89
C PHE A 425 -1.29 4.07 -15.36
N PHE A 426 -2.18 3.22 -15.90
CA PHE A 426 -2.29 1.83 -15.48
C PHE A 426 -1.05 1.01 -15.84
N VAL A 427 -0.50 1.18 -17.05
CA VAL A 427 0.73 0.48 -17.49
C VAL A 427 1.92 0.86 -16.62
N ILE A 428 2.08 2.15 -16.26
CA ILE A 428 3.15 2.58 -15.35
C ILE A 428 2.94 1.96 -13.95
N ALA A 429 1.72 1.99 -13.42
CA ALA A 429 1.40 1.41 -12.12
C ALA A 429 1.65 -0.12 -12.09
N LEU A 430 1.30 -0.83 -13.16
CA LEU A 430 1.54 -2.27 -13.29
C LEU A 430 3.04 -2.58 -13.44
N THR A 431 3.77 -1.78 -14.22
CA THR A 431 5.23 -1.91 -14.37
C THR A 431 5.94 -1.69 -13.04
N LEU A 432 5.50 -0.70 -12.25
CA LEU A 432 6.00 -0.46 -10.90
C LEU A 432 5.77 -1.66 -9.97
N LEU A 433 4.58 -2.28 -10.00
CA LEU A 433 4.27 -3.49 -9.24
C LEU A 433 5.17 -4.66 -9.67
N ILE A 434 5.22 -5.00 -10.97
CA ILE A 434 5.99 -6.13 -11.49
C ILE A 434 7.47 -5.95 -11.17
N SER A 435 8.00 -4.74 -11.36
CA SER A 435 9.39 -4.42 -11.02
C SER A 435 9.65 -4.58 -9.53
N GLU A 436 8.71 -4.18 -8.67
CA GLU A 436 8.81 -4.38 -7.22
C GLU A 436 8.86 -5.87 -6.86
N ILE A 437 7.93 -6.68 -7.38
CA ILE A 437 7.91 -8.14 -7.15
C ILE A 437 9.20 -8.79 -7.65
N LEU A 438 9.65 -8.43 -8.86
CA LEU A 438 10.85 -9.00 -9.47
C LEU A 438 12.12 -8.62 -8.69
N ILE A 439 12.29 -7.33 -8.34
CA ILE A 439 13.42 -6.87 -7.54
C ILE A 439 13.40 -7.55 -6.19
N TRP A 440 12.22 -7.66 -5.59
CA TRP A 440 12.08 -8.32 -4.31
C TRP A 440 12.48 -9.80 -4.38
N TRP A 441 11.95 -10.54 -5.34
CA TRP A 441 12.26 -11.94 -5.58
C TRP A 441 13.77 -12.15 -5.80
N LEU A 442 14.39 -11.35 -6.67
CA LEU A 442 15.83 -11.41 -6.98
C LEU A 442 16.73 -11.05 -5.80
N THR A 443 16.28 -10.16 -4.93
CA THR A 443 17.07 -9.67 -3.77
C THR A 443 16.73 -10.41 -2.47
N SER A 444 15.78 -11.34 -2.49
CA SER A 444 15.36 -12.05 -1.29
C SER A 444 16.50 -12.94 -0.76
N PRO A 445 16.87 -12.81 0.53
CA PRO A 445 17.99 -13.56 1.11
C PRO A 445 17.74 -15.07 1.19
N LEU A 446 16.49 -15.51 0.99
CA LEU A 446 16.07 -16.91 1.01
C LEU A 446 16.69 -17.78 -0.10
N ARG A 447 17.27 -17.17 -1.15
CA ARG A 447 17.92 -17.92 -2.23
C ARG A 447 19.25 -18.58 -1.82
N ASN A 448 19.88 -18.14 -0.73
CA ASN A 448 21.15 -18.72 -0.24
C ASN A 448 21.17 -18.81 1.29
N LYS A 449 20.35 -19.72 1.86
CA LYS A 449 20.28 -19.96 3.32
C LYS A 449 21.66 -20.20 3.94
N ASP A 450 22.54 -20.95 3.28
CA ASP A 450 23.84 -21.35 3.83
C ASP A 450 24.86 -20.21 3.89
N LYS A 451 24.86 -19.32 2.89
CA LYS A 451 25.79 -18.16 2.87
C LYS A 451 25.37 -17.08 3.86
N PHE A 452 24.07 -16.95 4.15
CA PHE A 452 23.54 -15.96 5.07
C PHE A 452 23.90 -16.28 6.53
N HIS A 453 23.71 -17.54 6.96
CA HIS A 453 24.08 -17.96 8.32
C HIS A 453 25.57 -17.75 8.61
N LEU A 454 26.45 -18.11 7.66
CA LEU A 454 27.88 -17.87 7.77
C LEU A 454 28.22 -16.37 7.90
N HIS A 455 27.53 -15.49 7.16
CA HIS A 455 27.75 -14.04 7.22
C HIS A 455 27.24 -13.41 8.52
N VAL A 456 26.09 -13.85 9.04
CA VAL A 456 25.57 -13.36 10.34
C VAL A 456 26.49 -13.80 11.48
N GLN A 457 27.02 -15.02 11.41
CA GLN A 457 27.98 -15.54 12.37
C GLN A 457 29.30 -14.75 12.33
N GLN A 458 29.83 -14.44 11.13
CA GLN A 458 30.99 -13.56 10.94
C GLN A 458 30.74 -12.13 11.43
N TYR A 459 29.56 -11.56 11.16
CA TYR A 459 29.20 -10.21 11.63
C TYR A 459 29.14 -10.13 13.15
N THR A 460 28.56 -11.14 13.78
CA THR A 460 28.51 -11.22 15.24
C THR A 460 29.92 -11.27 15.83
N HIS A 461 30.78 -12.12 15.28
CA HIS A 461 32.17 -12.24 15.76
C HIS A 461 32.95 -10.93 15.58
N HIS A 462 32.82 -10.25 14.44
CA HIS A 462 33.56 -9.00 14.19
C HIS A 462 33.06 -7.80 15.00
N PHE A 463 31.81 -7.79 15.47
CA PHE A 463 31.30 -6.71 16.31
C PHE A 463 31.80 -6.82 17.77
N SER A 464 32.12 -8.04 18.23
CA SER A 464 32.71 -8.31 19.55
C SER A 464 34.11 -7.70 19.74
N GLU A 465 34.82 -7.35 18.66
CA GLU A 465 36.20 -6.83 18.73
C GLU A 465 36.33 -5.32 18.47
N ARG A 466 35.27 -4.60 18.06
CA ARG A 466 35.40 -3.20 17.62
C ARG A 466 34.27 -2.29 18.08
N SER A 467 34.27 -1.94 19.37
CA SER A 467 33.46 -0.85 19.91
C SER A 467 34.07 0.56 19.74
N ALA A 468 35.07 0.77 18.84
CA ALA A 468 35.68 2.11 18.71
C ALA A 468 36.03 2.61 17.30
N ASN A 469 35.95 1.82 16.22
CA ASN A 469 36.31 2.35 14.90
C ASN A 469 35.59 1.73 13.70
N ARG A 470 34.81 2.59 13.01
CA ARG A 470 34.28 2.52 11.64
C ARG A 470 33.32 1.37 11.27
N LEU A 471 32.09 1.77 10.93
CA LEU A 471 31.16 1.04 10.05
C LEU A 471 31.87 0.65 8.74
N LYS A 472 32.25 -0.61 8.59
CA LYS A 472 32.51 -1.22 7.27
C LYS A 472 31.39 -2.21 6.92
N LYS A 473 30.56 -1.73 5.99
CA LYS A 473 29.84 -2.41 4.90
C LYS A 473 29.89 -3.95 4.86
N ILE A 474 28.70 -4.56 4.86
CA ILE A 474 28.48 -5.96 4.46
C ILE A 474 27.82 -5.98 3.08
N SER A 475 28.41 -6.74 2.14
CA SER A 475 27.89 -6.93 0.79
C SER A 475 27.27 -8.32 0.64
N PHE A 476 26.00 -8.38 0.24
CA PHE A 476 25.34 -9.63 -0.15
C PHE A 476 25.88 -10.17 -1.50
N PRO A 477 26.13 -11.49 -1.66
CA PRO A 477 26.90 -12.02 -2.80
C PRO A 477 26.08 -12.30 -4.08
N GLY A 478 24.76 -12.10 -4.08
CA GLY A 478 23.90 -12.47 -5.21
C GLY A 478 23.86 -11.47 -6.38
N LEU A 479 24.49 -10.30 -6.24
CA LEU A 479 24.37 -9.15 -7.16
C LEU A 479 25.73 -8.50 -7.52
N ALA A 480 26.82 -9.28 -7.51
CA ALA A 480 28.15 -8.74 -7.78
C ALA A 480 28.27 -8.11 -9.19
N THR A 481 27.65 -8.73 -10.20
CA THR A 481 27.62 -8.23 -11.58
C THR A 481 26.77 -6.97 -11.74
N SER A 482 25.58 -6.93 -11.09
CA SER A 482 24.74 -5.73 -11.14
C SER A 482 25.36 -4.55 -10.38
N LYS A 483 26.05 -4.79 -9.25
CA LYS A 483 26.72 -3.72 -8.49
C LYS A 483 27.88 -3.09 -9.25
N ALA A 484 28.62 -3.87 -10.05
CA ALA A 484 29.69 -3.32 -10.88
C ALA A 484 29.12 -2.38 -11.95
N PHE A 485 28.07 -2.80 -12.65
CA PHE A 485 27.37 -1.98 -13.64
C PHE A 485 26.71 -0.74 -13.02
N LEU A 486 25.99 -0.91 -11.91
CA LEU A 486 25.39 0.18 -11.14
C LEU A 486 26.43 1.15 -10.59
N GLY A 487 27.55 0.63 -10.08
CA GLY A 487 28.66 1.43 -9.61
C GLY A 487 29.27 2.27 -10.73
N HIS A 488 29.35 1.72 -11.94
CA HIS A 488 29.80 2.44 -13.13
C HIS A 488 28.83 3.56 -13.52
N ILE A 489 27.52 3.27 -13.62
CA ILE A 489 26.49 4.29 -13.88
C ILE A 489 26.51 5.39 -12.81
N LEU A 490 26.65 5.00 -11.53
CA LEU A 490 26.67 5.97 -10.43
C LEU A 490 27.88 6.90 -10.52
N LYS A 491 29.07 6.35 -10.83
CA LYS A 491 30.29 7.17 -11.03
C LYS A 491 30.15 8.11 -12.23
N TRP A 492 29.55 7.64 -13.32
CA TRP A 492 29.33 8.46 -14.51
C TRP A 492 28.33 9.60 -14.24
N THR A 493 27.22 9.28 -13.57
CA THR A 493 26.22 10.29 -13.17
C THR A 493 26.75 11.26 -12.11
N GLU A 494 27.55 10.79 -11.14
CA GLU A 494 28.28 11.63 -10.20
C GLU A 494 29.16 12.64 -10.92
N ALA A 495 29.97 12.18 -11.89
CA ALA A 495 30.83 13.06 -12.68
C ALA A 495 30.03 14.13 -13.45
N ILE A 496 28.91 13.75 -14.08
CA ILE A 496 28.03 14.68 -14.81
C ILE A 496 27.38 15.69 -13.87
N ILE A 497 26.83 15.25 -12.73
CA ILE A 497 26.13 16.13 -11.79
C ILE A 497 27.10 17.11 -11.14
N ILE A 498 28.28 16.64 -10.71
CA ILE A 498 29.32 17.52 -10.16
C ILE A 498 29.75 18.53 -11.23
N TRP A 499 30.00 18.08 -12.46
CA TRP A 499 30.41 18.98 -13.55
C TRP A 499 29.34 20.04 -13.87
N THR A 500 28.08 19.63 -14.04
CA THR A 500 26.95 20.54 -14.35
C THR A 500 26.63 21.52 -13.22
N THR A 501 26.59 21.07 -11.96
CA THR A 501 26.36 21.99 -10.82
C THR A 501 27.51 22.97 -10.63
N LEU A 502 28.76 22.53 -10.80
CA LEU A 502 29.91 23.43 -10.75
C LEU A 502 29.92 24.43 -11.92
N LEU A 503 29.46 24.02 -13.11
CA LEU A 503 29.27 24.91 -14.26
C LEU A 503 28.24 26.00 -13.95
N LEU A 504 27.07 25.64 -13.40
CA LEU A 504 26.02 26.60 -13.03
C LEU A 504 26.50 27.60 -11.97
N ILE A 505 27.19 27.12 -10.93
CA ILE A 505 27.78 28.01 -9.90
C ILE A 505 28.88 28.90 -10.50
N ARG A 506 29.60 28.42 -11.53
CA ARG A 506 30.60 29.24 -12.24
C ARG A 506 29.98 30.35 -13.09
N ILE A 507 28.74 30.20 -13.55
CA ILE A 507 28.07 31.21 -14.38
C ILE A 507 27.45 32.33 -13.51
N LEU A 508 27.01 32.01 -12.29
CA LEU A 508 26.39 32.99 -11.39
C LEU A 508 27.41 34.00 -10.82
N PRO A 509 27.16 35.32 -10.91
CA PRO A 509 28.00 36.34 -10.28
C PRO A 509 27.71 36.36 -8.78
N MET A 510 28.53 35.67 -7.99
CA MET A 510 28.43 35.64 -6.53
C MET A 510 29.75 36.05 -5.87
N THR A 511 29.65 36.79 -4.77
CA THR A 511 30.76 37.04 -3.84
C THR A 511 31.15 35.73 -3.14
N GLN A 512 32.45 35.47 -2.97
CA GLN A 512 33.01 34.22 -2.40
C GLN A 512 32.77 32.94 -3.24
N LYS A 513 32.89 33.06 -4.57
CA LYS A 513 32.68 31.97 -5.53
C LYS A 513 33.54 30.71 -5.27
N ALA A 514 34.81 30.89 -4.91
CA ALA A 514 35.75 29.77 -4.70
C ALA A 514 35.34 28.88 -3.52
N ASP A 515 34.92 29.48 -2.41
CA ASP A 515 34.56 28.73 -1.20
C ASP A 515 33.21 28.02 -1.34
N ARG A 516 32.23 28.64 -2.03
CA ARG A 516 30.96 27.98 -2.35
C ARG A 516 31.14 26.80 -3.30
N ILE A 517 32.02 26.90 -4.29
CA ILE A 517 32.37 25.80 -5.20
C ILE A 517 32.96 24.63 -4.40
N ARG A 518 33.98 24.87 -3.56
CA ARG A 518 34.61 23.82 -2.73
C ARG A 518 33.64 23.18 -1.75
N THR A 519 32.79 23.99 -1.12
CA THR A 519 31.79 23.50 -0.16
C THR A 519 30.72 22.65 -0.84
N SER A 520 30.25 23.08 -2.02
CA SER A 520 29.24 22.33 -2.79
C SER A 520 29.82 21.02 -3.34
N GLU A 521 31.05 21.04 -3.84
CA GLU A 521 31.76 19.83 -4.29
C GLU A 521 31.92 18.82 -3.15
N ARG A 522 32.36 19.26 -1.96
CA ARG A 522 32.49 18.37 -0.79
C ARG A 522 31.13 17.80 -0.36
N ARG A 523 30.07 18.62 -0.34
CA ARG A 523 28.71 18.17 0.00
C ARG A 523 28.19 17.16 -1.02
N LEU A 524 28.42 17.38 -2.31
CA LEU A 524 28.02 16.47 -3.39
C LEU A 524 28.79 15.16 -3.32
N LYS A 525 30.12 15.19 -3.21
CA LYS A 525 30.94 13.99 -3.05
C LYS A 525 30.52 13.18 -1.82
N HIS A 526 30.34 13.83 -0.69
CA HIS A 526 29.87 13.15 0.53
C HIS A 526 28.46 12.55 0.36
N HIS A 527 27.59 13.22 -0.39
CA HIS A 527 26.27 12.70 -0.74
C HIS A 527 26.38 11.45 -1.64
N PHE A 528 27.23 11.48 -2.67
CA PHE A 528 27.47 10.33 -3.55
C PHE A 528 28.16 9.16 -2.85
N GLU A 529 29.10 9.42 -1.94
CA GLU A 529 29.69 8.39 -1.07
C GLU A 529 28.61 7.69 -0.24
N THR A 530 27.66 8.46 0.30
CA THR A 530 26.51 7.92 1.04
C THR A 530 25.61 7.08 0.12
N LEU A 531 25.37 7.52 -1.12
CA LEU A 531 24.61 6.77 -2.13
C LEU A 531 25.31 5.46 -2.54
N HIS A 532 26.64 5.49 -2.70
CA HIS A 532 27.44 4.32 -3.02
C HIS A 532 27.47 3.29 -1.88
N ASN A 533 27.06 3.70 -0.68
CA ASN A 533 26.92 2.84 0.48
C ASN A 533 25.54 2.20 0.63
N LEU A 534 24.58 2.55 -0.22
CA LEU A 534 23.23 2.01 -0.14
C LEU A 534 23.16 0.55 -0.60
N THR A 535 22.21 -0.19 -0.01
CA THR A 535 21.81 -1.49 -0.51
C THR A 535 21.15 -1.34 -1.89
N THR A 536 21.22 -2.37 -2.74
CA THR A 536 20.61 -2.35 -4.07
C THR A 536 19.11 -1.99 -4.02
N ARG A 537 18.39 -2.47 -2.99
CA ARG A 537 16.99 -2.13 -2.73
C ARG A 537 16.79 -0.63 -2.48
N ASN A 538 17.59 -0.05 -1.58
CA ASN A 538 17.51 1.38 -1.27
C ASN A 538 17.90 2.26 -2.46
N TRP A 539 18.84 1.79 -3.28
CA TRP A 539 19.21 2.47 -4.51
C TRP A 539 18.05 2.48 -5.51
N LEU A 540 17.49 1.30 -5.83
CA LEU A 540 16.35 1.17 -6.75
C LEU A 540 15.14 1.97 -6.26
N GLN A 541 14.89 1.96 -4.95
CA GLN A 541 13.85 2.79 -4.34
C GLN A 541 14.02 4.26 -4.68
N ARG A 542 15.22 4.83 -4.48
CA ARG A 542 15.47 6.26 -4.67
C ARG A 542 15.62 6.66 -6.13
N ALA A 543 16.28 5.84 -6.95
CA ALA A 543 16.67 6.19 -8.31
C ALA A 543 15.65 5.78 -9.37
N PHE A 544 14.88 4.71 -9.14
CA PHE A 544 13.93 4.18 -10.12
C PHE A 544 12.48 4.35 -9.65
N PHE A 545 12.15 3.80 -8.49
CA PHE A 545 10.77 3.73 -8.03
C PHE A 545 10.18 5.10 -7.66
N THR A 546 10.83 5.88 -6.80
CA THR A 546 10.29 7.17 -6.36
C THR A 546 10.11 8.18 -7.49
N PRO A 547 11.06 8.33 -8.44
CA PRO A 547 10.85 9.19 -9.60
C PRO A 547 9.69 8.74 -10.48
N LEU A 548 9.58 7.44 -10.75
CA LEU A 548 8.51 6.90 -11.61
C LEU A 548 7.13 6.98 -10.94
N GLU A 549 7.05 6.77 -9.62
CA GLU A 549 5.86 7.07 -8.81
C GLU A 549 5.46 8.55 -8.95
N PHE A 550 6.43 9.46 -8.86
CA PHE A 550 6.17 10.90 -8.99
C PHE A 550 5.69 11.28 -10.39
N VAL A 551 6.32 10.74 -11.43
CA VAL A 551 5.86 10.93 -12.82
C VAL A 551 4.43 10.44 -12.98
N ASN A 552 4.10 9.26 -12.45
CA ASN A 552 2.75 8.71 -12.57
C ASN A 552 1.71 9.49 -11.75
N MET A 553 2.10 10.01 -10.57
CA MET A 553 1.26 10.91 -9.77
C MET A 553 0.98 12.22 -10.53
N VAL A 554 2.02 12.85 -11.08
CA VAL A 554 1.88 14.08 -11.89
C VAL A 554 1.02 13.81 -13.12
N TRP A 555 1.18 12.65 -13.75
CA TRP A 555 0.36 12.21 -14.87
C TRP A 555 -1.11 12.12 -14.47
N LEU A 556 -1.44 11.49 -13.32
CA LEU A 556 -2.81 11.44 -12.82
C LEU A 556 -3.39 12.84 -12.57
N CYS A 557 -2.64 13.71 -11.88
CA CYS A 557 -3.06 15.08 -11.64
C CYS A 557 -3.30 15.85 -12.94
N TYR A 558 -2.45 15.63 -13.94
CA TYR A 558 -2.63 16.19 -15.28
C TYR A 558 -3.90 15.67 -15.93
N LEU A 559 -4.18 14.36 -15.89
CA LEU A 559 -5.42 13.79 -16.47
C LEU A 559 -6.67 14.42 -15.84
N VAL A 560 -6.72 14.48 -14.50
CA VAL A 560 -7.85 15.08 -13.79
C VAL A 560 -7.99 16.55 -14.16
N ALA A 561 -6.92 17.34 -14.09
CA ALA A 561 -6.98 18.76 -14.41
C ALA A 561 -7.36 19.02 -15.87
N ALA A 562 -6.74 18.30 -16.81
CA ALA A 562 -6.98 18.43 -18.25
C ALA A 562 -8.41 18.04 -18.64
N GLN A 563 -8.98 17.00 -18.02
CA GLN A 563 -10.35 16.59 -18.27
C GLN A 563 -11.36 17.57 -17.67
N THR A 564 -11.13 18.03 -16.45
CA THR A 564 -11.99 19.02 -15.76
C THR A 564 -12.14 20.33 -16.55
N ILE A 565 -11.06 20.85 -17.15
CA ILE A 565 -11.12 22.11 -17.90
C ILE A 565 -11.44 21.94 -19.40
N GLY A 566 -11.49 20.70 -19.89
CA GLY A 566 -11.70 20.41 -21.32
C GLY A 566 -10.45 20.60 -22.19
N ALA A 567 -9.24 20.45 -21.63
CA ALA A 567 -7.99 20.55 -22.38
C ALA A 567 -7.87 19.52 -23.52
N PHE A 568 -8.57 18.39 -23.39
CA PHE A 568 -8.64 17.33 -24.40
C PHE A 568 -9.61 17.64 -25.55
N ASN A 569 -10.31 18.77 -25.52
CA ASN A 569 -11.16 19.22 -26.64
C ASN A 569 -10.31 19.95 -27.69
N ASN A 570 -9.45 19.21 -28.39
CA ASN A 570 -8.65 19.72 -29.49
C ASN A 570 -8.59 18.68 -30.61
N CYS A 571 -8.17 19.10 -31.81
CA CYS A 571 -8.14 18.21 -32.97
C CYS A 571 -7.28 16.96 -32.74
N ALA A 572 -6.18 17.04 -31.98
CA ALA A 572 -5.27 15.92 -31.79
C ALA A 572 -5.87 14.83 -30.90
N CYS A 573 -6.51 15.24 -29.81
CA CYS A 573 -7.17 14.35 -28.86
C CYS A 573 -8.49 13.83 -29.40
N MET A 574 -9.27 14.68 -30.08
CA MET A 574 -10.59 14.32 -30.58
C MET A 574 -10.53 13.40 -31.81
N SER A 575 -9.44 13.46 -32.58
CA SER A 575 -9.26 12.55 -33.70
C SER A 575 -8.77 11.15 -33.31
N SER A 576 -8.52 10.86 -32.03
CA SER A 576 -8.10 9.53 -31.55
C SER A 576 -6.91 8.93 -32.32
N THR A 577 -5.88 9.76 -32.57
CA THR A 577 -4.70 9.42 -33.38
C THR A 577 -3.74 8.41 -32.74
N TRP A 578 -3.93 8.02 -31.47
CA TRP A 578 -3.00 7.11 -30.79
C TRP A 578 -3.24 5.64 -31.16
N GLY A 579 -4.38 5.31 -31.78
CA GLY A 579 -4.70 3.95 -32.23
C GLY A 579 -4.98 3.87 -33.74
N SER A 580 -5.03 2.64 -34.27
CA SER A 580 -5.30 2.38 -35.69
C SER A 580 -6.75 2.64 -36.12
N TRP A 581 -7.66 2.84 -35.18
CA TRP A 581 -9.10 2.97 -35.40
C TRP A 581 -9.59 4.42 -35.28
N GLY A 582 -8.69 5.39 -35.38
CA GLY A 582 -8.99 6.83 -35.36
C GLY A 582 -8.43 7.56 -36.57
N GLY A 583 -8.21 8.86 -36.43
CA GLY A 583 -7.69 9.77 -37.46
C GLY A 583 -8.71 10.78 -37.99
N TYR A 584 -9.93 10.77 -37.45
CA TYR A 584 -11.05 11.59 -37.92
C TYR A 584 -11.88 12.18 -36.76
N ILE A 585 -12.62 13.24 -37.07
CA ILE A 585 -13.62 13.83 -36.18
C ILE A 585 -14.92 13.95 -36.98
N ASP A 586 -16.03 13.50 -36.42
CA ASP A 586 -17.35 13.80 -36.98
C ASP A 586 -17.84 15.13 -36.39
N LEU A 587 -17.95 16.16 -37.23
CA LEU A 587 -18.31 17.51 -36.79
C LEU A 587 -19.80 17.67 -36.45
N THR A 588 -20.63 16.66 -36.72
CA THR A 588 -22.05 16.63 -36.32
C THR A 588 -22.28 15.89 -35.01
N GLN A 589 -21.34 15.04 -34.59
CA GLN A 589 -21.45 14.17 -33.42
C GLN A 589 -20.24 14.30 -32.47
N TRP A 590 -19.53 15.43 -32.49
CA TRP A 590 -18.31 15.64 -31.69
C TRP A 590 -18.62 15.83 -30.19
N ASP A 591 -19.78 16.39 -29.87
CA ASP A 591 -20.27 16.67 -28.52
C ASP A 591 -21.37 15.71 -28.06
N GLN A 592 -22.05 15.02 -28.98
CA GLN A 592 -23.07 14.04 -28.67
C GLN A 592 -22.98 12.81 -29.57
N ALA A 593 -22.89 11.61 -28.99
CA ALA A 593 -23.01 10.35 -29.74
C ALA A 593 -24.47 9.96 -29.90
N THR A 594 -24.86 9.62 -31.12
CA THR A 594 -26.25 9.20 -31.43
C THR A 594 -26.44 7.68 -31.48
N SER A 595 -25.37 6.90 -31.30
CA SER A 595 -25.43 5.44 -31.44
C SER A 595 -26.04 4.77 -30.21
N ASN A 596 -27.09 3.96 -30.39
CA ASN A 596 -27.69 3.14 -29.32
C ASN A 596 -26.71 2.17 -28.64
N LEU A 597 -25.55 1.89 -29.26
CA LEU A 597 -24.51 1.07 -28.64
C LEU A 597 -23.76 1.80 -27.53
N VAL A 598 -23.71 3.13 -27.56
CA VAL A 598 -23.01 3.95 -26.54
C VAL A 598 -23.60 3.71 -25.16
N GLU A 599 -24.93 3.69 -25.06
CA GLU A 599 -25.65 3.38 -23.83
C GLU A 599 -25.22 2.02 -23.25
N LYS A 600 -25.15 0.98 -24.08
CA LYS A 600 -24.74 -0.37 -23.65
C LYS A 600 -23.31 -0.39 -23.11
N TYR A 601 -22.39 0.35 -23.75
CA TYR A 601 -21.01 0.45 -23.27
C TYR A 601 -20.90 1.28 -21.98
N TRP A 602 -21.72 2.31 -21.82
CA TRP A 602 -21.77 3.09 -20.59
C TRP A 602 -22.30 2.28 -19.42
N ILE A 603 -23.36 1.50 -19.64
CA ILE A 603 -23.87 0.53 -18.65
C ILE A 603 -22.75 -0.43 -18.29
N THR A 604 -22.11 -1.05 -19.29
CA THR A 604 -21.03 -2.02 -19.06
C THR A 604 -19.88 -1.42 -18.25
N GLY A 605 -19.37 -0.25 -18.64
CA GLY A 605 -18.27 0.41 -17.94
C GLY A 605 -18.62 0.81 -16.51
N THR A 606 -19.82 1.36 -16.31
CA THR A 606 -20.32 1.75 -14.98
C THR A 606 -20.51 0.52 -14.09
N THR A 607 -21.15 -0.54 -14.60
CA THR A 607 -21.37 -1.79 -13.85
C THR A 607 -20.04 -2.42 -13.44
N ILE A 608 -19.05 -2.52 -14.34
CA ILE A 608 -17.73 -3.08 -14.02
C ILE A 608 -17.11 -2.33 -12.84
N THR A 609 -17.03 -1.00 -12.91
CA THR A 609 -16.46 -0.20 -11.83
C THR A 609 -17.24 -0.34 -10.52
N CYS A 610 -18.57 -0.24 -10.56
CA CYS A 610 -19.41 -0.36 -9.37
C CYS A 610 -19.28 -1.74 -8.70
N VAL A 611 -19.15 -2.81 -9.49
CA VAL A 611 -18.91 -4.16 -8.97
C VAL A 611 -17.56 -4.25 -8.26
N PHE A 612 -16.47 -3.84 -8.90
CA PHE A 612 -15.14 -3.89 -8.25
C PHE A 612 -15.06 -2.98 -7.02
N MET A 613 -15.64 -1.78 -7.10
CA MET A 613 -15.72 -0.88 -5.95
C MET A 613 -16.53 -1.49 -4.81
N GLY A 614 -17.71 -2.05 -5.12
CA GLY A 614 -18.58 -2.71 -4.16
C GLY A 614 -17.91 -3.90 -3.48
N ILE A 615 -17.23 -4.76 -4.24
CA ILE A 615 -16.43 -5.88 -3.71
C ILE A 615 -15.35 -5.37 -2.75
N GLY A 616 -14.61 -4.33 -3.14
CA GLY A 616 -13.58 -3.71 -2.28
C GLY A 616 -14.16 -3.16 -0.99
N MET A 617 -15.29 -2.45 -1.05
CA MET A 617 -15.97 -1.90 0.12
C MET A 617 -16.52 -2.99 1.06
N ILE A 618 -17.13 -4.04 0.50
CA ILE A 618 -17.64 -5.18 1.27
C ILE A 618 -16.49 -5.89 1.98
N TYR A 619 -15.37 -6.14 1.28
CA TYR A 619 -14.18 -6.75 1.86
C TYR A 619 -13.65 -5.94 3.07
N ILE A 620 -13.51 -4.62 2.91
CA ILE A 620 -13.09 -3.70 3.98
C ILE A 620 -14.03 -3.81 5.20
N ILE A 621 -15.35 -3.81 4.98
CA ILE A 621 -16.32 -3.92 6.07
C ILE A 621 -16.19 -5.26 6.79
N ILE A 622 -16.04 -6.36 6.05
CA ILE A 622 -15.86 -7.70 6.64
C ILE A 622 -14.59 -7.74 7.49
N GLU A 623 -13.46 -7.29 6.96
CA GLU A 623 -12.18 -7.26 7.67
C GLU A 623 -12.25 -6.37 8.93
N TRP A 624 -12.91 -5.22 8.82
CA TRP A 624 -13.13 -4.34 9.96
C TRP A 624 -13.94 -5.03 11.07
N LEU A 625 -15.03 -5.74 10.71
CA LEU A 625 -15.87 -6.44 11.67
C LEU A 625 -15.13 -7.59 12.36
N VAL A 626 -14.30 -8.35 11.62
CA VAL A 626 -13.46 -9.43 12.16
C VAL A 626 -12.48 -8.87 13.19
N GLN A 627 -11.83 -7.75 12.87
CA GLN A 627 -10.75 -7.16 13.68
C GLN A 627 -11.27 -6.25 14.81
N ALA A 628 -12.55 -5.86 14.80
CA ALA A 628 -13.12 -4.90 15.74
C ALA A 628 -12.97 -5.32 17.21
N HIS A 629 -13.10 -6.62 17.50
CA HIS A 629 -13.02 -7.13 18.88
C HIS A 629 -11.62 -7.04 19.48
N LEU A 630 -10.55 -7.11 18.67
CA LEU A 630 -9.18 -6.88 19.14
C LEU A 630 -8.93 -5.41 19.48
N SER A 631 -9.62 -4.54 18.76
CA SER A 631 -9.32 -3.11 18.69
C SER A 631 -10.18 -2.27 19.62
N THR A 632 -11.28 -2.85 20.12
CA THR A 632 -12.21 -2.19 21.03
C THR A 632 -11.62 -2.12 22.44
N GLU A 633 -11.51 -0.89 22.97
CA GLU A 633 -10.98 -0.61 24.31
C GLU A 633 -11.81 -1.29 25.42
N ASN A 634 -13.13 -1.07 25.42
CA ASN A 634 -14.00 -1.65 26.42
C ASN A 634 -14.14 -3.16 26.19
N TYR A 635 -13.68 -3.93 27.16
CA TYR A 635 -13.70 -5.39 27.08
C TYR A 635 -15.10 -5.97 26.84
N ARG A 636 -16.12 -5.43 27.50
CA ARG A 636 -17.51 -5.92 27.38
C ARG A 636 -18.08 -5.65 25.99
N ASP A 637 -17.78 -4.49 25.42
CA ASP A 637 -18.25 -4.14 24.07
C ASP A 637 -17.54 -4.99 23.01
N ALA A 638 -16.24 -5.24 23.21
CA ALA A 638 -15.46 -6.15 22.37
C ALA A 638 -16.04 -7.57 22.37
N ALA A 639 -16.37 -8.09 23.56
CA ALA A 639 -16.97 -9.41 23.74
C ALA A 639 -18.35 -9.51 23.06
N LYS A 640 -19.23 -8.53 23.29
CA LYS A 640 -20.53 -8.44 22.61
C LYS A 640 -20.39 -8.38 21.10
N GLY A 641 -19.42 -7.61 20.60
CA GLY A 641 -19.10 -7.52 19.18
C GLY A 641 -18.71 -8.88 18.60
N LEU A 642 -17.79 -9.59 19.26
CA LEU A 642 -17.34 -10.92 18.83
C LEU A 642 -18.50 -11.94 18.82
N GLN A 643 -19.34 -11.94 19.84
CA GLN A 643 -20.53 -12.82 19.90
C GLN A 643 -21.50 -12.57 18.73
N ARG A 644 -21.74 -11.30 18.38
CA ARG A 644 -22.59 -10.95 17.23
C ARG A 644 -22.01 -11.43 15.90
N VAL A 645 -20.69 -11.34 15.73
CA VAL A 645 -20.01 -11.83 14.52
C VAL A 645 -20.12 -13.35 14.44
N ARG A 646 -19.84 -14.08 15.54
CA ARG A 646 -20.00 -15.54 15.61
C ARG A 646 -21.41 -16.00 15.24
N TYR A 647 -22.43 -15.37 15.82
CA TYR A 647 -23.82 -15.72 15.55
C TYR A 647 -24.17 -15.61 14.06
N LYS A 648 -23.76 -14.51 13.42
CA LYS A 648 -23.97 -14.32 11.98
C LYS A 648 -23.21 -15.33 11.13
N SER A 649 -21.94 -15.60 11.44
CA SER A 649 -21.15 -16.60 10.71
C SER A 649 -21.75 -18.01 10.82
N SER A 650 -22.19 -18.42 12.00
CA SER A 650 -22.83 -19.72 12.19
C SER A 650 -24.13 -19.86 11.40
N SER A 651 -24.94 -18.80 11.31
CA SER A 651 -26.19 -18.79 10.53
C SER A 651 -25.95 -18.86 9.00
N VAL A 652 -24.85 -18.30 8.52
CA VAL A 652 -24.50 -18.36 7.08
C VAL A 652 -23.97 -19.74 6.70
N ILE A 653 -23.16 -20.36 7.57
CA ILE A 653 -22.62 -21.71 7.35
C ILE A 653 -23.75 -22.77 7.35
N SER A 654 -24.73 -22.66 8.26
CA SER A 654 -25.87 -23.59 8.30
C SER A 654 -26.77 -23.52 7.07
N HIS A 655 -26.79 -22.40 6.34
CA HIS A 655 -27.61 -22.23 5.14
C HIS A 655 -26.88 -22.51 3.83
N THR A 656 -25.54 -22.52 3.81
CA THR A 656 -24.77 -22.67 2.57
C THR A 656 -24.06 -24.01 2.43
N GLY A 657 -24.01 -24.86 3.47
CA GLY A 657 -23.41 -26.20 3.40
C GLY A 657 -21.94 -26.22 2.97
N CYS A 658 -21.28 -25.05 3.01
CA CYS A 658 -19.92 -24.86 2.51
C CYS A 658 -18.99 -24.77 3.71
N ASP A 659 -18.31 -25.87 4.02
CA ASP A 659 -17.20 -25.86 4.98
C ASP A 659 -16.14 -24.89 4.48
N ILE A 660 -15.88 -23.86 5.29
CA ILE A 660 -14.90 -22.81 5.02
C ILE A 660 -13.49 -23.42 5.20
N HIS A 661 -13.05 -24.18 4.20
CA HIS A 661 -11.65 -24.46 3.93
C HIS A 661 -11.03 -23.43 2.96
N LEU A 662 -11.80 -22.44 2.52
CA LEU A 662 -11.42 -21.50 1.44
C LEU A 662 -10.95 -20.10 1.88
N ILE A 663 -10.70 -19.87 3.17
CA ILE A 663 -10.06 -18.60 3.64
C ILE A 663 -8.72 -18.88 4.36
N SER A 664 -7.91 -19.80 3.83
CA SER A 664 -6.56 -20.10 4.36
C SER A 664 -5.50 -20.23 3.27
#